data_AF-A0A165RZ71-F1
#
_entry.id   AF-A0A165RZ71-F1
#
_cell.length_a   1.000
_cell.length_b   1.000
_cell.length_c   1.000
_cell.angle_alpha   90.00
_cell.angle_beta   90.00
_cell.angle_gamma   90.00
#
_symmetry.space_group_name_H-M   'P 1'
#
loop_
_entity.id
_entity.type
_entity.pdbx_description
1 polymer ?
#
loop_
_entity_poly.entity_id
_entity_poly.type
_entity_poly.pdbx_seq_one_letter_code
_entity_poly.pdbx_strand_id
1 'polypeptide(L)'
;MVLLQVIAAGATVSLGADMTAQAATLPQLTFAKSTASDNILTNQHFDVELQIGDTASKINTIDLPNEVNLDGPEEFKQIKRVFDDSQYTTGDNGAFTITAKHLTVSYNPDKRRITVQWSDEYPQTKVPIRLTAVKAEKLALVAVADDQKGPALNVEIKQPQTQADQASTSSASSSAATDTNSSTASSSRQATSSAASLDSSRSAATTLSSQAVNQTSASSSEPSQETAANQSSSVTESAGETTDSSASISSSSTASQVFSSAPTKQATASAKSSPLIPVTRLAQLSSNVVDVSQWSQLVDAWKDASVDEINITADISNPTAASGALDSRLSGNIIVNGNGHSVNIGRAGFHTRNNTATSGTMYTATFMNFASLIGSFGNDAGLIGSSTGGDGAGGALNWTFNVSNITVPSGTSYTNTSRRFVSAQGNQVNITGNCRVTTVRENILCGGLDVAAGQTFTGSKIANGDDNSFIWFVYDYQGTGNRQVNVEEGATLNCIRRPASSTSTAYTTYPVIFDAYESINVGKNATFNASVPGNAYSNKYFYGSQYHRNFYADTGSTVNLTSLARSQSPISFSDNATSTIQSSSGANIYVIAATGAPLISGNYARLATVRFINPNNLDLRNSSTGTTAAASSINQDNVGTFEIQDSNISLWKLASSVTGGADYSYSNVSQLLQQGSAVTATDSNLQSNYLSSKMRRISATNQKPQLAFNNPYDGTTKLTDADQKLRTRVIVAMVPDTNGVQDDGTVNYIPQYASAGQLTVSYSVNGKTITAQTDSNGYATANVGTFLKAGTTVTASTSNTSGTTVTATGTVVDVTPPNPATMVSPDPIRVSTGTVSGQNGEPGAQVTLALNGQIQTNVKTVVNANGTWSLNLTGLSLKIGDKIIIYMADSLGNRNPDPNSYPNGQQYHDATFQPAPIFTVAKDLIVNPIDPDDPSKPGTGGTNNLGPLSLDAVPTHLNFGQHSIPTMDTAYPLLSPSAAEDQLATATDGQKYATVGGQKNGQDSVYTQVTDTRDTPSGWQLTAQLSALTATDGTTMTGSYVTLTSGTAQYLNASTSKWVTATDQNQATLPAVIKLTPGATQQTLIAGTTSQQGVGTNQQIWNVNDVALHVKGGRVMAKNYSGTITWQLNSLPSQ
;
A
#
# COMPACT_ATOMS: atom_id res chain seq x y z
N MET A 1 42.38 1.57 -13.54
CA MET A 1 43.49 1.36 -14.49
C MET A 1 44.41 2.57 -14.40
N VAL A 2 45.72 2.33 -14.22
CA VAL A 2 46.91 3.21 -13.98
C VAL A 2 47.60 2.82 -12.66
N LEU A 3 48.92 2.71 -12.72
CA LEU A 3 49.83 1.78 -12.04
C LEU A 3 51.07 2.55 -11.52
N LEU A 4 51.79 1.98 -10.53
CA LEU A 4 53.23 2.16 -10.15
C LEU A 4 53.62 3.37 -9.26
N GLN A 5 54.57 3.34 -8.30
CA GLN A 5 55.59 2.36 -7.87
C GLN A 5 56.21 2.70 -6.47
N VAL A 6 56.85 1.70 -5.86
CA VAL A 6 57.50 1.53 -4.53
C VAL A 6 58.92 2.11 -4.43
N ILE A 7 59.40 2.56 -3.25
CA ILE A 7 60.74 2.23 -2.65
C ILE A 7 60.65 2.22 -1.10
N ALA A 8 61.15 1.13 -0.50
CA ALA A 8 61.39 0.95 0.94
C ALA A 8 62.88 1.15 1.29
N ALA A 9 63.19 1.61 2.52
CA ALA A 9 64.52 1.49 3.12
C ALA A 9 64.42 1.32 4.65
N GLY A 10 64.81 0.14 5.16
CA GLY A 10 65.42 -0.05 6.50
C GLY A 10 66.96 -0.06 6.34
N ALA A 11 67.82 0.01 7.36
CA ALA A 11 67.69 -0.36 8.77
C ALA A 11 68.89 0.17 9.63
N THR A 12 68.69 0.19 10.97
CA THR A 12 69.64 -0.02 12.11
C THR A 12 70.95 0.76 12.29
N VAL A 13 71.17 1.38 13.48
CA VAL A 13 72.40 1.30 14.34
C VAL A 13 72.06 1.63 15.82
N SER A 14 72.84 1.05 16.73
CA SER A 14 72.69 0.82 18.18
C SER A 14 73.60 1.71 19.08
N LEU A 15 73.09 2.02 20.28
CA LEU A 15 73.71 2.27 21.62
C LEU A 15 74.73 3.43 21.90
N GLY A 16 74.31 4.34 22.81
CA GLY A 16 74.92 4.52 24.16
C GLY A 16 75.98 5.62 24.41
N ALA A 17 75.67 6.62 25.26
CA ALA A 17 76.38 6.99 26.53
C ALA A 17 75.89 8.35 27.13
N ASP A 18 75.43 8.28 28.39
CA ASP A 18 75.40 9.27 29.49
C ASP A 18 74.56 10.58 29.46
N MET A 19 73.33 10.54 30.02
CA MET A 19 72.94 11.12 31.33
C MET A 19 71.40 11.25 31.53
N THR A 20 70.90 10.45 32.50
CA THR A 20 69.71 10.55 33.39
C THR A 20 68.53 11.50 33.10
N ALA A 21 67.35 10.92 32.85
CA ALA A 21 66.12 11.08 33.66
C ALA A 21 65.08 10.02 33.24
N GLN A 22 64.48 9.36 34.21
CA GLN A 22 63.54 8.24 34.05
C GLN A 22 62.22 8.74 33.43
N ALA A 23 62.05 8.56 32.12
CA ALA A 23 60.75 8.72 31.47
C ALA A 23 59.96 7.42 31.65
N ALA A 24 59.06 7.40 32.62
CA ALA A 24 57.98 6.40 32.65
C ALA A 24 57.12 6.63 31.40
N THR A 25 57.33 5.81 30.37
CA THR A 25 56.49 5.76 29.18
C THR A 25 55.09 5.33 29.60
N LEU A 26 54.16 6.28 29.59
CA LEU A 26 52.72 6.01 29.49
C LEU A 26 52.49 5.10 28.26
N PRO A 27 51.63 4.06 28.35
CA PRO A 27 51.35 3.20 27.20
C PRO A 27 50.68 4.02 26.08
N GLN A 28 51.38 4.16 24.96
CA GLN A 28 50.81 4.68 23.71
C GLN A 28 49.84 3.65 23.13
N LEU A 29 48.55 3.99 23.08
CA LEU A 29 47.54 3.29 22.28
C LEU A 29 47.91 3.38 20.79
N THR A 30 48.19 2.23 20.17
CA THR A 30 48.46 2.14 18.72
C THR A 30 47.22 1.54 18.04
N PHE A 31 46.57 2.31 17.16
CA PHE A 31 45.41 1.82 16.38
C PHE A 31 45.89 1.14 15.09
N ALA A 32 45.46 -0.11 14.86
CA ALA A 32 45.72 -0.81 13.60
C ALA A 32 44.92 -0.16 12.46
N LYS A 33 45.62 0.34 11.44
CA LYS A 33 45.05 1.01 10.27
C LYS A 33 44.67 -0.03 9.20
N SER A 34 43.39 -0.37 9.05
CA SER A 34 42.90 -1.11 7.87
C SER A 34 42.29 -0.14 6.85
N THR A 35 42.75 -0.21 5.60
CA THR A 35 42.35 0.66 4.49
C THR A 35 41.10 0.18 3.75
N ALA A 36 40.14 1.13 3.60
CA ALA A 36 39.10 1.30 2.57
C ALA A 36 37.92 0.29 2.51
N SER A 37 36.66 0.66 2.24
CA SER A 37 35.95 1.94 2.04
C SER A 37 34.43 1.60 1.96
N ASP A 38 33.57 2.52 2.41
CA ASP A 38 32.10 2.48 2.37
C ASP A 38 31.39 1.32 3.08
N ASN A 39 31.17 1.48 4.40
CA ASN A 39 29.98 0.99 5.09
C ASN A 39 29.82 1.71 6.43
N ILE A 40 28.56 2.01 6.75
CA ILE A 40 28.05 2.48 8.05
C ILE A 40 28.79 1.74 9.19
N LEU A 41 29.39 2.49 10.12
CA LEU A 41 30.08 1.95 11.30
C LEU A 41 29.09 1.19 12.20
N THR A 42 28.96 -0.11 11.97
CA THR A 42 28.33 -1.04 12.91
C THR A 42 29.41 -1.80 13.67
N ASN A 43 29.33 -1.73 14.99
CA ASN A 43 30.07 -2.54 15.98
C ASN A 43 31.60 -2.56 15.86
N GLN A 44 32.25 -1.59 16.49
CA GLN A 44 33.64 -1.77 16.95
C GLN A 44 33.66 -1.84 18.49
N HIS A 45 34.33 -2.88 18.99
CA HIS A 45 34.68 -3.03 20.41
C HIS A 45 36.09 -2.50 20.62
N PHE A 46 36.36 -1.83 21.75
CA PHE A 46 37.72 -1.54 22.19
C PHE A 46 37.84 -1.97 23.65
N ASP A 47 38.64 -3.01 23.90
CA ASP A 47 39.04 -3.36 25.25
C ASP A 47 40.29 -2.52 25.60
N VAL A 48 40.25 -1.77 26.71
CA VAL A 48 41.42 -1.07 27.26
C VAL A 48 41.82 -1.82 28.52
N GLU A 49 42.93 -2.56 28.46
CA GLU A 49 43.52 -3.23 29.61
C GLU A 49 44.48 -2.25 30.33
N LEU A 50 44.16 -1.88 31.57
CA LEU A 50 45.06 -1.06 32.38
C LEU A 50 45.97 -1.99 33.19
N GLN A 51 47.24 -2.07 32.82
CA GLN A 51 48.29 -2.64 33.66
C GLN A 51 48.71 -1.62 34.73
N ILE A 52 48.71 -2.05 36.00
CA ILE A 52 49.23 -1.22 37.10
C ILE A 52 50.75 -1.22 36.99
N GLY A 53 51.33 -0.11 36.52
CA GLY A 53 52.75 0.18 36.70
C GLY A 53 53.01 0.54 38.16
N ASP A 54 54.16 0.14 38.70
CA ASP A 54 54.60 0.32 40.10
C ASP A 54 54.92 1.79 40.46
N THR A 55 54.13 2.73 39.92
CA THR A 55 54.27 4.16 40.12
C THR A 55 53.25 4.66 41.15
N ALA A 56 53.73 5.49 42.07
CA ALA A 56 53.06 5.96 43.29
C ALA A 56 51.72 6.71 43.13
N SER A 57 51.19 6.89 41.92
CA SER A 57 49.89 7.53 41.67
C SER A 57 48.83 6.50 41.30
N LYS A 58 47.96 6.14 42.25
CA LYS A 58 46.86 5.17 42.09
C LYS A 58 45.60 5.79 41.47
N ILE A 59 45.80 6.52 40.38
CA ILE A 59 44.79 7.32 39.70
C ILE A 59 45.02 7.19 38.19
N ASN A 60 43.97 6.83 37.43
CA ASN A 60 43.95 6.87 35.97
C ASN A 60 42.84 7.80 35.48
N THR A 61 43.10 8.50 34.38
CA THR A 61 42.15 9.44 33.78
C THR A 61 41.89 9.10 32.32
N ILE A 62 40.63 9.18 31.91
CA ILE A 62 40.18 9.00 30.53
C ILE A 62 39.52 10.29 30.08
N ASP A 63 40.07 10.91 29.03
CA ASP A 63 39.49 12.10 28.39
C ASP A 63 38.51 11.68 27.30
N LEU A 64 37.30 12.23 27.33
CA LEU A 64 36.25 11.93 26.37
C LEU A 64 36.33 12.87 25.15
N PRO A 65 36.03 12.39 23.92
CA PRO A 65 35.99 13.22 22.73
C PRO A 65 34.91 14.30 22.78
N ASN A 66 35.04 15.32 21.92
CA ASN A 66 34.14 16.47 21.91
C ASN A 66 32.66 16.16 21.57
N GLU A 67 32.38 14.95 21.10
CA GLU A 67 31.08 14.49 20.62
C GLU A 67 30.27 13.72 21.69
N VAL A 68 30.83 13.48 22.89
CA VAL A 68 30.21 12.65 23.95
C VAL A 68 29.78 13.48 25.16
N ASN A 69 28.47 13.62 25.40
CA ASN A 69 27.90 14.23 26.62
C ASN A 69 27.23 13.17 27.52
N LEU A 70 27.34 13.33 28.84
CA LEU A 70 26.72 12.46 29.86
C LEU A 70 25.79 13.32 30.74
N ASP A 71 24.50 13.00 30.82
CA ASP A 71 23.49 13.74 31.62
C ASP A 71 23.30 13.15 33.03
N GLY A 72 22.83 13.99 33.96
CA GLY A 72 22.87 13.75 35.42
C GLY A 72 21.80 12.82 36.06
N PRO A 73 21.31 13.11 37.28
CA PRO A 73 21.32 12.14 38.41
C PRO A 73 20.29 11.00 38.38
N GLU A 74 19.27 11.03 37.52
CA GLU A 74 18.21 10.01 37.46
C GLU A 74 18.70 8.70 36.81
N GLU A 75 19.54 8.76 35.78
CA GLU A 75 20.07 7.58 35.09
C GLU A 75 21.09 6.80 35.96
N PHE A 76 21.72 7.48 36.92
CA PHE A 76 22.75 6.91 37.79
C PHE A 76 22.23 6.40 39.15
N LYS A 77 20.94 6.59 39.49
CA LYS A 77 20.31 5.92 40.64
C LYS A 77 20.38 4.39 40.53
N GLN A 78 20.57 3.84 39.32
CA GLN A 78 20.77 2.41 39.08
C GLN A 78 22.14 1.88 39.55
N ILE A 79 23.20 2.70 39.59
CA ILE A 79 24.54 2.26 40.04
C ILE A 79 24.58 1.97 41.54
N LYS A 80 23.75 2.64 42.35
CA LYS A 80 23.66 2.37 43.79
C LYS A 80 23.23 0.94 44.10
N ARG A 81 22.62 0.22 43.14
CA ARG A 81 22.26 -1.20 43.22
C ARG A 81 23.36 -2.16 42.72
N VAL A 82 24.43 -1.65 42.08
CA VAL A 82 25.50 -2.48 41.49
C VAL A 82 26.61 -2.76 42.50
N PHE A 83 26.89 -1.81 43.39
CA PHE A 83 27.85 -1.97 44.48
C PHE A 83 27.14 -1.69 45.80
N ASP A 84 26.72 -2.75 46.50
CA ASP A 84 25.86 -2.70 47.69
C ASP A 84 26.44 -1.86 48.86
N ASP A 85 27.74 -1.54 48.84
CA ASP A 85 28.47 -0.71 49.84
C ASP A 85 28.91 0.69 49.32
N SER A 86 28.45 1.14 48.15
CA SER A 86 28.96 2.38 47.52
C SER A 86 28.34 3.68 48.06
N GLN A 87 29.19 4.71 48.25
CA GLN A 87 28.76 6.10 48.49
C GLN A 87 28.76 6.90 47.19
N TYR A 88 27.67 7.64 46.95
CA TYR A 88 27.48 8.46 45.76
C TYR A 88 27.35 9.93 46.16
N THR A 89 28.11 10.79 45.50
CA THR A 89 28.04 12.25 45.66
C THR A 89 27.90 12.91 44.29
N THR A 90 26.94 13.83 44.17
CA THR A 90 26.75 14.69 42.98
C THR A 90 27.34 16.07 43.24
N GLY A 91 27.99 16.64 42.23
CA GLY A 91 28.36 18.05 42.17
C GLY A 91 27.53 18.79 41.10
N ASP A 92 27.79 20.09 40.95
CA ASP A 92 27.16 20.91 39.92
C ASP A 92 27.52 20.42 38.49
N ASN A 93 26.71 20.81 37.49
CA ASN A 93 26.92 20.50 36.06
C ASN A 93 27.00 18.99 35.68
N GLY A 94 26.42 18.10 36.49
CA GLY A 94 26.44 16.66 36.20
C GLY A 94 27.73 15.95 36.63
N ALA A 95 28.59 16.62 37.41
CA ALA A 95 29.73 15.97 38.04
C ALA A 95 29.26 14.94 39.07
N PHE A 96 29.96 13.81 39.14
CA PHE A 96 29.66 12.80 40.14
C PHE A 96 30.92 12.08 40.62
N THR A 97 30.83 11.52 41.83
CA THR A 97 31.82 10.61 42.40
C THR A 97 31.12 9.42 43.04
N ILE A 98 31.57 8.22 42.72
CA ILE A 98 31.15 6.94 43.30
C ILE A 98 32.35 6.34 44.00
N THR A 99 32.23 6.03 45.29
CA THR A 99 33.29 5.39 46.08
C THR A 99 32.78 4.07 46.64
N ALA A 100 33.48 2.97 46.36
CA ALA A 100 33.20 1.64 46.87
C ALA A 100 34.48 1.02 47.46
N LYS A 101 34.57 0.91 48.80
CA LYS A 101 35.71 0.42 49.61
C LYS A 101 37.09 0.92 49.17
N HIS A 102 37.67 0.30 48.14
CA HIS A 102 39.03 0.51 47.66
C HIS A 102 39.09 1.07 46.23
N LEU A 103 37.94 1.45 45.63
CA LEU A 103 37.82 1.98 44.27
C LEU A 103 36.91 3.22 44.26
N THR A 104 37.34 4.28 43.59
CA THR A 104 36.57 5.51 43.37
C THR A 104 36.52 5.85 41.89
N VAL A 105 35.33 6.13 41.36
CA VAL A 105 35.13 6.58 39.98
C VAL A 105 34.46 7.95 40.01
N SER A 106 35.04 8.93 39.33
CA SER A 106 34.49 10.28 39.25
C SER A 106 34.44 10.78 37.81
N TYR A 107 33.47 11.62 37.52
CA TYR A 107 33.37 12.32 36.24
C TYR A 107 33.44 13.83 36.47
N ASN A 108 34.38 14.47 35.77
CA ASN A 108 34.48 15.92 35.70
C ASN A 108 33.94 16.38 34.33
N PRO A 109 32.74 17.01 34.29
CA PRO A 109 32.10 17.43 33.06
C PRO A 109 32.84 18.58 32.37
N ASP A 110 33.38 19.55 33.15
CA ASP A 110 34.12 20.70 32.62
C ASP A 110 35.41 20.29 31.89
N LYS A 111 36.00 19.16 32.30
CA LYS A 111 37.19 18.57 31.68
C LYS A 111 36.87 17.36 30.78
N ARG A 112 35.60 16.96 30.69
CA ARG A 112 35.12 15.75 30.00
C ARG A 112 35.93 14.51 30.35
N ARG A 113 36.25 14.36 31.63
CA ARG A 113 37.25 13.41 32.11
C ARG A 113 36.66 12.46 33.13
N ILE A 114 36.79 11.17 32.89
CA ILE A 114 36.51 10.12 33.88
C ILE A 114 37.81 9.82 34.62
N THR A 115 37.77 9.82 35.95
CA THR A 115 38.91 9.50 36.80
C THR A 115 38.57 8.27 37.64
N VAL A 116 39.44 7.26 37.57
CA VAL A 116 39.34 6.04 38.36
C VAL A 116 40.52 6.00 39.32
N GLN A 117 40.24 5.90 40.62
CA GLN A 117 41.22 5.87 41.69
C GLN A 117 41.04 4.61 42.51
N TRP A 118 42.12 4.01 43.02
CA TRP A 118 42.03 2.84 43.88
C TRP A 118 43.05 2.89 45.02
N SER A 119 42.79 2.16 46.12
CA SER A 119 43.62 2.19 47.34
C SER A 119 44.70 1.10 47.36
N ASP A 120 45.61 1.17 48.33
CA ASP A 120 46.68 0.18 48.57
C ASP A 120 46.20 -1.23 48.89
N GLU A 121 45.01 -1.35 49.46
CA GLU A 121 44.42 -2.63 49.88
C GLU A 121 43.59 -3.31 48.77
N TYR A 122 43.58 -2.77 47.54
CA TYR A 122 42.88 -3.39 46.41
C TYR A 122 43.63 -4.67 45.96
N PRO A 123 43.02 -5.87 46.02
CA PRO A 123 43.74 -7.15 45.97
C PRO A 123 44.25 -7.58 44.58
N GLN A 124 44.09 -6.75 43.53
CA GLN A 124 44.34 -7.13 42.13
C GLN A 124 45.34 -6.20 41.43
N THR A 125 46.25 -6.78 40.63
CA THR A 125 47.21 -6.07 39.76
C THR A 125 46.61 -5.57 38.43
N LYS A 126 45.30 -5.79 38.21
CA LYS A 126 44.57 -5.44 36.98
C LYS A 126 43.16 -4.94 37.30
N VAL A 127 42.75 -3.83 36.68
CA VAL A 127 41.37 -3.32 36.75
C VAL A 127 40.80 -3.32 35.32
N PRO A 128 39.91 -4.28 34.96
CA PRO A 128 39.29 -4.28 33.64
C PRO A 128 38.19 -3.23 33.58
N ILE A 129 38.33 -2.26 32.66
CA ILE A 129 37.29 -1.30 32.32
C ILE A 129 36.86 -1.59 30.88
N ARG A 130 35.58 -1.92 30.67
CA ARG A 130 35.02 -2.12 29.33
C ARG A 130 34.12 -0.95 28.95
N LEU A 131 34.42 -0.30 27.83
CA LEU A 131 33.57 0.70 27.19
C LEU A 131 32.89 0.06 25.98
N THR A 132 31.55 0.06 25.95
CA THR A 132 30.80 -0.54 24.83
C THR A 132 29.97 0.54 24.14
N ALA A 133 30.16 0.70 22.83
CA ALA A 133 29.26 1.46 21.97
C ALA A 133 28.18 0.50 21.44
N VAL A 134 26.92 0.69 21.86
CA VAL A 134 25.84 -0.29 21.61
C VAL A 134 24.95 0.11 20.42
N LYS A 135 24.98 1.40 20.03
CA LYS A 135 24.47 2.02 18.80
C LYS A 135 24.80 3.52 18.86
N ALA A 136 24.67 4.26 17.76
CA ALA A 136 24.72 5.72 17.80
C ALA A 136 23.78 6.21 18.92
N GLU A 137 24.32 6.94 19.91
CA GLU A 137 23.60 7.56 21.04
C GLU A 137 23.51 6.81 22.40
N LYS A 138 24.22 5.68 22.65
CA LYS A 138 24.32 5.09 24.01
C LYS A 138 25.72 4.57 24.38
N LEU A 139 26.20 4.89 25.59
CA LEU A 139 27.47 4.42 26.18
C LEU A 139 27.21 3.59 27.45
N ALA A 140 27.92 2.47 27.62
CA ALA A 140 27.90 1.69 28.86
C ALA A 140 29.27 1.65 29.56
N LEU A 141 29.29 1.91 30.87
CA LEU A 141 30.49 1.82 31.72
C LEU A 141 30.40 0.59 32.63
N VAL A 142 31.43 -0.29 32.58
CA VAL A 142 31.51 -1.48 33.43
C VAL A 142 32.86 -1.50 34.13
N ALA A 143 32.86 -1.41 35.47
CA ALA A 143 34.00 -1.73 36.34
C ALA A 143 33.67 -3.01 37.10
N VAL A 144 34.57 -4.00 37.10
CA VAL A 144 34.33 -5.31 37.71
C VAL A 144 35.40 -5.61 38.75
N ALA A 145 34.99 -5.96 39.97
CA ALA A 145 35.82 -6.62 40.97
C ALA A 145 35.21 -8.01 41.25
N ASP A 146 36.02 -9.06 41.17
CA ASP A 146 35.75 -10.49 41.45
C ASP A 146 34.46 -11.10 40.90
N ASP A 147 34.58 -11.95 39.87
CA ASP A 147 33.77 -13.16 39.55
C ASP A 147 32.24 -13.16 39.83
N GLN A 148 31.60 -11.99 39.87
CA GLN A 148 30.17 -11.78 39.98
C GLN A 148 29.76 -10.80 38.87
N LYS A 149 28.74 -11.17 38.08
CA LYS A 149 28.14 -10.30 37.06
C LYS A 149 27.43 -9.12 37.72
N GLY A 150 28.05 -7.95 37.73
CA GLY A 150 27.33 -6.69 37.95
C GLY A 150 26.52 -6.28 36.70
N PRO A 151 25.34 -5.63 36.83
CA PRO A 151 24.60 -5.10 35.68
C PRO A 151 25.32 -3.91 35.05
N ALA A 152 25.32 -3.84 33.71
CA ALA A 152 25.85 -2.72 32.94
C ALA A 152 25.02 -1.45 33.18
N LEU A 153 25.67 -0.31 33.42
CA LEU A 153 25.00 0.98 33.39
C LEU A 153 24.89 1.45 31.93
N ASN A 154 23.69 1.73 31.44
CA ASN A 154 23.46 2.36 30.15
C ASN A 154 23.27 3.87 30.34
N VAL A 155 24.12 4.70 29.72
CA VAL A 155 23.95 6.15 29.65
C VAL A 155 23.48 6.53 28.25
N GLU A 156 22.44 7.35 28.16
CA GLU A 156 21.94 7.89 26.91
C GLU A 156 22.74 9.15 26.53
N ILE A 157 23.33 9.16 25.32
CA ILE A 157 24.08 10.31 24.80
C ILE A 157 23.12 11.12 23.95
N LYS A 158 22.66 12.26 24.44
CA LYS A 158 21.84 13.17 23.62
C LYS A 158 22.76 14.10 22.82
N GLN A 159 22.41 14.33 21.55
CA GLN A 159 23.11 15.29 20.70
C GLN A 159 23.10 16.69 21.36
N PRO A 160 24.15 17.52 21.15
CA PRO A 160 24.09 18.92 21.56
C PRO A 160 22.88 19.57 20.88
N GLN A 161 21.90 20.02 21.66
CA GLN A 161 20.88 20.91 21.12
C GLN A 161 21.57 22.18 20.67
N THR A 162 21.56 22.42 19.36
CA THR A 162 21.76 23.75 18.80
C THR A 162 20.66 24.64 19.36
N GLN A 163 21.02 25.42 20.38
CA GLN A 163 20.21 26.52 20.86
C GLN A 163 20.39 27.64 19.83
N ALA A 164 19.38 27.88 19.00
CA ALA A 164 19.26 29.07 18.19
C ALA A 164 17.82 29.60 18.30
N ASP A 165 17.71 30.55 19.23
CA ASP A 165 16.85 31.72 19.26
C ASP A 165 15.32 31.61 19.11
N GLN A 166 14.69 31.90 20.25
CA GLN A 166 13.42 32.61 20.30
C GLN A 166 13.51 33.94 19.55
N ALA A 167 12.54 34.19 18.67
CA ALA A 167 12.04 35.54 18.45
C ALA A 167 10.52 35.47 18.19
N SER A 168 9.78 35.88 19.20
CA SER A 168 8.39 36.26 19.16
C SER A 168 8.15 37.50 18.29
N THR A 169 7.12 37.49 17.45
CA THR A 169 6.34 38.70 17.09
C THR A 169 4.90 38.34 16.75
N SER A 170 4.04 38.55 17.75
CA SER A 170 2.84 39.39 17.75
C SER A 170 1.92 39.51 16.51
N SER A 171 0.63 39.58 16.88
CA SER A 171 -0.43 40.46 16.35
C SER A 171 -1.09 40.08 15.02
N ALA A 172 -2.39 40.23 14.83
CA ALA A 172 -3.51 40.57 15.71
C ALA A 172 -4.81 40.42 14.88
N SER A 173 -5.92 40.41 15.62
CA SER A 173 -7.19 41.06 15.28
C SER A 173 -7.98 40.48 14.11
N SER A 174 -9.11 39.81 14.41
CA SER A 174 -10.45 40.44 14.57
C SER A 174 -11.22 40.31 13.25
N SER A 175 -12.51 40.03 13.19
CA SER A 175 -13.63 40.47 14.02
C SER A 175 -14.84 39.63 13.58
N ALA A 176 -15.72 39.25 14.51
CA ALA A 176 -17.10 39.76 14.62
C ALA A 176 -18.02 39.35 13.44
N ALA A 177 -19.26 38.93 13.61
CA ALA A 177 -20.12 38.69 14.76
C ALA A 177 -21.46 38.14 14.20
N THR A 178 -22.33 37.62 15.09
CA THR A 178 -23.81 37.82 15.10
C THR A 178 -24.63 37.33 13.89
N ASP A 179 -25.85 36.80 14.00
CA ASP A 179 -26.73 36.43 15.11
C ASP A 179 -27.95 35.69 14.49
N THR A 180 -28.64 34.92 15.33
CA THR A 180 -30.10 34.70 15.38
C THR A 180 -30.97 34.28 14.17
N ASN A 181 -31.67 33.16 14.41
CA ASN A 181 -33.13 32.92 14.38
C ASN A 181 -34.00 32.98 13.12
N SER A 182 -34.99 32.09 13.23
CA SER A 182 -36.36 32.12 12.70
C SER A 182 -36.53 31.64 11.26
N SER A 183 -37.69 31.14 10.84
CA SER A 183 -38.68 30.22 11.40
C SER A 183 -39.64 29.94 10.24
N THR A 184 -40.46 28.92 10.40
CA THR A 184 -41.81 28.79 9.81
C THR A 184 -41.98 28.54 8.30
N ALA A 185 -42.42 27.31 8.05
CA ALA A 185 -43.71 26.97 7.44
C ALA A 185 -43.98 27.34 5.98
N SER A 186 -44.26 26.34 5.14
CA SER A 186 -45.66 25.94 4.86
C SER A 186 -45.75 24.78 3.86
N SER A 187 -46.49 23.75 4.31
CA SER A 187 -47.49 22.95 3.57
C SER A 187 -47.43 22.78 2.05
N SER A 188 -47.54 21.52 1.60
CA SER A 188 -48.79 21.01 0.99
C SER A 188 -48.81 19.48 0.89
N ARG A 189 -49.92 18.90 1.35
CA ARG A 189 -50.34 17.49 1.27
C ARG A 189 -50.96 17.17 -0.10
N GLN A 190 -50.86 15.91 -0.54
CA GLN A 190 -51.87 15.01 -1.18
C GLN A 190 -51.12 13.95 -2.02
N ALA A 191 -51.16 12.61 -1.86
CA ALA A 191 -52.22 11.63 -1.53
C ALA A 191 -53.46 11.84 -2.42
N THR A 192 -53.88 11.00 -3.37
CA THR A 192 -53.88 9.53 -3.57
C THR A 192 -54.42 9.30 -5.00
N SER A 193 -54.03 8.24 -5.74
CA SER A 193 -54.82 7.03 -6.09
C SER A 193 -54.43 6.68 -7.55
N SER A 194 -54.38 5.47 -8.09
CA SER A 194 -54.93 4.16 -7.73
C SER A 194 -54.37 3.11 -8.71
N ALA A 195 -54.24 1.87 -8.22
CA ALA A 195 -54.45 0.57 -8.89
C ALA A 195 -53.74 0.24 -10.23
N ALA A 196 -52.94 -0.83 -10.20
CA ALA A 196 -53.17 -2.03 -11.03
C ALA A 196 -52.28 -3.19 -10.54
N SER A 197 -52.90 -4.27 -10.09
CA SER A 197 -52.32 -5.61 -10.03
C SER A 197 -52.27 -6.19 -11.45
N LEU A 198 -51.16 -6.80 -11.85
CA LEU A 198 -51.13 -7.84 -12.87
C LEU A 198 -49.92 -8.75 -12.64
N ASP A 199 -50.24 -9.98 -12.30
CA ASP A 199 -49.44 -11.18 -12.42
C ASP A 199 -49.33 -11.60 -13.91
N SER A 200 -48.40 -12.52 -14.17
CA SER A 200 -48.27 -13.39 -15.35
C SER A 200 -47.41 -12.91 -16.54
N SER A 201 -46.16 -13.40 -16.51
CA SER A 201 -45.53 -14.23 -17.56
C SER A 201 -45.45 -13.72 -19.02
N ARG A 202 -44.22 -13.65 -19.57
CA ARG A 202 -43.74 -14.63 -20.57
C ARG A 202 -42.28 -14.44 -20.98
N SER A 203 -41.58 -15.54 -20.77
CA SER A 203 -40.40 -16.12 -21.40
C SER A 203 -40.27 -15.96 -22.92
N ALA A 204 -39.02 -15.96 -23.41
CA ALA A 204 -38.41 -16.93 -24.35
C ALA A 204 -37.03 -16.36 -24.74
N ALA A 205 -35.97 -17.13 -24.97
CA ALA A 205 -35.93 -18.42 -25.64
C ALA A 205 -34.62 -19.16 -25.26
N THR A 206 -34.70 -20.45 -24.92
CA THR A 206 -34.38 -21.64 -25.77
C THR A 206 -32.98 -22.20 -25.48
N THR A 207 -32.87 -23.28 -24.69
CA THR A 207 -32.94 -24.73 -25.05
C THR A 207 -31.59 -25.25 -25.57
N LEU A 208 -31.12 -26.46 -25.28
CA LEU A 208 -31.77 -27.79 -25.18
C LEU A 208 -30.95 -28.64 -24.16
N SER A 209 -31.54 -29.20 -23.09
CA SER A 209 -32.38 -30.42 -22.99
C SER A 209 -31.54 -31.72 -22.97
N SER A 210 -31.85 -32.79 -22.26
CA SER A 210 -32.96 -33.21 -21.38
C SER A 210 -32.53 -34.60 -20.84
N GLN A 211 -32.70 -34.87 -19.53
CA GLN A 211 -33.66 -35.84 -18.95
C GLN A 211 -33.70 -37.23 -19.66
N ALA A 212 -33.76 -38.37 -18.96
CA ALA A 212 -34.77 -38.64 -17.94
C ALA A 212 -34.61 -40.02 -17.25
N VAL A 213 -35.32 -40.15 -16.12
CA VAL A 213 -36.14 -41.31 -15.66
C VAL A 213 -35.50 -42.45 -14.87
N ASN A 214 -36.25 -42.77 -13.82
CA ASN A 214 -36.16 -43.82 -12.82
C ASN A 214 -37.19 -44.93 -13.17
N GLN A 215 -36.82 -46.23 -13.18
CA GLN A 215 -37.62 -47.39 -12.75
C GLN A 215 -36.97 -48.76 -13.14
N THR A 216 -36.49 -49.47 -12.11
CA THR A 216 -36.74 -50.86 -11.67
C THR A 216 -36.74 -52.11 -12.61
N SER A 217 -36.06 -53.16 -12.10
CA SER A 217 -36.28 -54.64 -12.21
C SER A 217 -35.71 -55.39 -13.44
N ALA A 218 -35.16 -56.63 -13.41
CA ALA A 218 -34.99 -57.68 -12.40
C ALA A 218 -34.00 -58.80 -12.87
N SER A 219 -33.41 -59.51 -11.88
CA SER A 219 -33.05 -60.96 -11.83
C SER A 219 -31.88 -61.48 -12.69
N SER A 220 -31.08 -62.49 -12.31
CA SER A 220 -31.25 -63.57 -11.32
C SER A 220 -29.89 -64.24 -11.00
N SER A 221 -29.69 -64.69 -9.76
CA SER A 221 -29.34 -66.09 -9.38
C SER A 221 -28.97 -66.18 -7.88
N GLU A 222 -29.78 -66.92 -7.15
CA GLU A 222 -29.52 -67.50 -5.81
C GLU A 222 -28.75 -68.84 -5.97
N PRO A 223 -28.22 -69.55 -4.92
CA PRO A 223 -28.75 -69.68 -3.55
C PRO A 223 -27.72 -69.81 -2.39
N SER A 224 -28.20 -69.85 -1.13
CA SER A 224 -27.91 -70.90 -0.09
C SER A 224 -27.82 -70.37 1.36
N GLN A 225 -28.59 -71.05 2.21
CA GLN A 225 -28.93 -70.82 3.63
C GLN A 225 -27.86 -71.09 4.71
N GLU A 226 -28.07 -70.38 5.83
CA GLU A 226 -28.01 -70.73 7.27
C GLU A 226 -27.25 -71.97 7.79
N THR A 227 -26.50 -71.78 8.88
CA THR A 227 -26.75 -72.49 10.17
C THR A 227 -26.27 -71.66 11.37
N ALA A 228 -26.91 -71.90 12.52
CA ALA A 228 -27.02 -71.07 13.71
C ALA A 228 -26.05 -71.41 14.87
N ALA A 229 -26.28 -70.69 15.99
CA ALA A 229 -26.03 -71.04 17.41
C ALA A 229 -24.69 -70.57 18.02
N ASN A 230 -24.58 -70.13 19.29
CA ASN A 230 -25.54 -69.99 20.38
C ASN A 230 -24.96 -69.15 21.54
N GLN A 231 -25.85 -68.38 22.18
CA GLN A 231 -26.14 -68.30 23.63
C GLN A 231 -25.06 -68.27 24.75
N SER A 232 -25.22 -67.21 25.57
CA SER A 232 -25.59 -67.21 27.01
C SER A 232 -24.52 -67.24 28.12
N SER A 233 -24.60 -66.17 28.91
CA SER A 233 -24.57 -66.05 30.39
C SER A 233 -24.35 -67.30 31.24
N SER A 234 -23.47 -67.19 32.24
CA SER A 234 -23.67 -67.78 33.57
C SER A 234 -23.07 -66.91 34.68
N VAL A 235 -23.87 -66.72 35.73
CA VAL A 235 -23.53 -66.18 37.05
C VAL A 235 -23.03 -67.34 37.90
N THR A 236 -21.99 -67.16 38.71
CA THR A 236 -21.81 -67.91 39.96
C THR A 236 -20.99 -67.09 40.95
N GLU A 237 -21.60 -66.81 42.11
CA GLU A 237 -20.97 -66.34 43.34
C GLU A 237 -20.09 -67.44 43.96
N SER A 238 -19.03 -67.07 44.68
CA SER A 238 -18.81 -67.51 46.07
C SER A 238 -17.43 -67.07 46.59
N ALA A 239 -17.50 -66.29 47.68
CA ALA A 239 -16.74 -66.34 48.92
C ALA A 239 -15.21 -66.54 48.93
N GLY A 240 -14.58 -65.78 49.83
CA GLY A 240 -13.53 -66.36 50.67
C GLY A 240 -12.30 -65.52 50.91
N GLU A 241 -12.46 -64.52 51.77
CA GLU A 241 -11.59 -64.30 52.94
C GLU A 241 -10.13 -63.83 52.80
N THR A 242 -9.97 -62.56 53.24
CA THR A 242 -9.23 -62.18 54.47
C THR A 242 -7.82 -61.58 54.38
N THR A 243 -7.81 -60.30 54.78
CA THR A 243 -7.08 -59.69 55.91
C THR A 243 -5.74 -58.98 55.70
N ASP A 244 -5.87 -57.66 55.89
CA ASP A 244 -5.21 -56.84 56.92
C ASP A 244 -3.84 -56.21 56.62
N SER A 245 -3.56 -54.95 56.96
CA SER A 245 -4.33 -54.02 57.81
C SER A 245 -3.81 -52.57 57.75
N SER A 246 -4.75 -51.61 57.84
CA SER A 246 -4.73 -50.42 58.73
C SER A 246 -3.75 -49.24 58.43
N ALA A 247 -4.08 -47.95 58.58
CA ALA A 247 -5.22 -47.27 59.20
C ALA A 247 -5.36 -45.79 58.75
N SER A 248 -6.61 -45.36 58.47
CA SER A 248 -7.32 -44.18 59.02
C SER A 248 -6.83 -42.74 58.67
N ILE A 249 -7.62 -41.67 58.48
CA ILE A 249 -8.97 -41.25 58.95
C ILE A 249 -9.62 -40.30 57.91
N SER A 250 -10.93 -40.41 57.76
CA SER A 250 -11.84 -39.51 57.01
C SER A 250 -12.15 -38.19 57.74
N SER A 251 -12.36 -37.10 56.99
CA SER A 251 -13.45 -36.16 57.31
C SER A 251 -13.84 -35.32 56.10
N SER A 252 -15.08 -35.52 55.65
CA SER A 252 -15.85 -34.61 54.81
C SER A 252 -16.07 -33.27 55.53
N SER A 253 -15.84 -32.15 54.84
CA SER A 253 -16.65 -30.95 55.07
C SER A 253 -16.75 -30.13 53.79
N THR A 254 -18.00 -29.89 53.40
CA THR A 254 -18.42 -28.87 52.45
C THR A 254 -18.07 -27.51 53.05
N ALA A 255 -17.21 -26.73 52.39
CA ALA A 255 -17.03 -25.33 52.71
C ALA A 255 -16.71 -24.55 51.44
N SER A 256 -17.70 -23.79 50.98
CA SER A 256 -17.51 -22.62 50.12
C SER A 256 -16.43 -21.73 50.74
N GLN A 257 -15.32 -21.55 50.03
CA GLN A 257 -14.32 -20.53 50.35
C GLN A 257 -14.12 -19.68 49.09
N VAL A 258 -14.74 -18.51 49.16
CA VAL A 258 -14.37 -17.31 48.40
C VAL A 258 -12.88 -17.07 48.64
N PHE A 259 -12.05 -17.16 47.60
CA PHE A 259 -10.68 -16.66 47.65
C PHE A 259 -10.57 -15.36 46.86
N SER A 260 -10.43 -14.30 47.64
CA SER A 260 -10.01 -12.96 47.28
C SER A 260 -8.67 -12.95 46.52
N SER A 261 -8.58 -12.00 45.58
CA SER A 261 -7.38 -11.45 44.96
C SER A 261 -6.06 -11.70 45.73
N ALA A 262 -5.22 -12.59 45.20
CA ALA A 262 -3.82 -12.70 45.56
C ALA A 262 -2.95 -12.37 44.33
N PRO A 263 -1.79 -11.71 44.48
CA PRO A 263 -1.08 -11.09 43.37
C PRO A 263 -0.50 -12.12 42.39
N THR A 264 -0.51 -11.73 41.12
CA THR A 264 0.25 -12.30 40.00
C THR A 264 1.68 -12.67 40.41
N LYS A 265 1.92 -13.96 40.68
CA LYS A 265 3.28 -14.50 40.67
C LYS A 265 3.66 -14.76 39.21
N GLN A 266 4.14 -13.71 38.57
CA GLN A 266 4.83 -13.76 37.29
C GLN A 266 5.99 -14.76 37.46
N ALA A 267 5.99 -15.85 36.68
CA ALA A 267 7.11 -16.78 36.67
C ALA A 267 8.33 -16.01 36.16
N THR A 268 9.18 -15.58 37.09
CA THR A 268 10.50 -15.05 36.78
C THR A 268 11.27 -16.22 36.20
N ALA A 269 11.64 -16.14 34.92
CA ALA A 269 12.62 -17.05 34.34
C ALA A 269 13.82 -17.10 35.29
N SER A 270 14.07 -18.27 35.89
CA SER A 270 15.25 -18.45 36.71
C SER A 270 16.46 -18.29 35.80
N ALA A 271 17.21 -17.20 36.00
CA ALA A 271 18.50 -16.98 35.39
C ALA A 271 19.48 -18.04 35.94
N LYS A 272 19.51 -19.20 35.28
CA LYS A 272 20.57 -20.21 35.40
C LYS A 272 20.92 -20.73 34.00
N SER A 273 21.23 -19.82 33.07
CA SER A 273 22.17 -20.17 32.00
C SER A 273 23.54 -19.67 32.41
N SER A 274 24.48 -20.59 32.55
CA SER A 274 25.91 -20.23 32.52
C SER A 274 26.13 -19.42 31.25
N PRO A 275 26.82 -18.26 31.29
CA PRO A 275 27.05 -17.50 30.07
C PRO A 275 27.74 -18.41 29.05
N LEU A 276 27.09 -18.62 27.90
CA LEU A 276 27.76 -19.19 26.74
C LEU A 276 29.00 -18.34 26.48
N ILE A 277 30.18 -18.94 26.60
CA ILE A 277 31.42 -18.30 26.20
C ILE A 277 31.31 -18.11 24.68
N PRO A 278 31.39 -16.88 24.16
CA PRO A 278 31.33 -16.65 22.71
C PRO A 278 32.39 -17.51 22.02
N VAL A 279 32.02 -18.17 20.93
CA VAL A 279 32.91 -19.11 20.22
C VAL A 279 34.21 -18.45 19.76
N THR A 280 34.16 -17.15 19.44
CA THR A 280 35.34 -16.31 19.13
C THR A 280 36.33 -16.20 20.29
N ARG A 281 35.86 -16.27 21.54
CA ARG A 281 36.70 -16.26 22.75
C ARG A 281 37.33 -17.62 23.04
N LEU A 282 36.71 -18.73 22.61
CA LEU A 282 37.34 -20.06 22.71
C LEU A 282 38.50 -20.21 21.71
N ALA A 283 38.32 -19.79 20.45
CA ALA A 283 39.37 -19.84 19.43
C ALA A 283 40.59 -18.96 19.78
N GLN A 284 40.40 -17.89 20.56
CA GLN A 284 41.49 -17.06 21.07
C GLN A 284 42.25 -17.65 22.27
N LEU A 285 41.74 -18.73 22.88
CA LEU A 285 42.37 -19.44 23.99
C LEU A 285 43.03 -20.76 23.57
N SER A 286 42.91 -21.15 22.29
CA SER A 286 43.54 -22.33 21.72
C SER A 286 45.07 -22.16 21.73
N SER A 287 45.75 -23.11 22.35
CA SER A 287 47.20 -23.18 22.49
C SER A 287 47.84 -24.21 21.56
N ASN A 288 47.07 -25.18 21.07
CA ASN A 288 47.51 -26.26 20.21
C ASN A 288 46.53 -26.48 19.04
N VAL A 289 46.74 -25.68 18.00
CA VAL A 289 45.94 -25.63 16.78
C VAL A 289 46.56 -26.54 15.70
N VAL A 290 45.74 -27.38 15.07
CA VAL A 290 46.17 -28.27 13.98
C VAL A 290 45.36 -28.04 12.72
N ASP A 291 46.04 -27.76 11.62
CA ASP A 291 45.44 -27.66 10.28
C ASP A 291 45.39 -29.03 9.59
N VAL A 292 44.22 -29.41 9.06
CA VAL A 292 44.00 -30.69 8.39
C VAL A 292 43.38 -30.50 7.01
N SER A 293 43.83 -31.28 6.05
CA SER A 293 43.35 -31.27 4.65
C SER A 293 43.03 -32.67 4.11
N GLN A 294 43.32 -33.71 4.90
CA GLN A 294 43.12 -35.11 4.54
C GLN A 294 42.46 -35.90 5.67
N TRP A 295 41.80 -37.01 5.31
CA TRP A 295 41.09 -37.87 6.26
C TRP A 295 41.97 -38.39 7.40
N SER A 296 43.18 -38.86 7.10
CA SER A 296 44.11 -39.37 8.12
C SER A 296 44.50 -38.29 9.12
N GLN A 297 44.80 -37.08 8.65
CA GLN A 297 45.15 -35.93 9.49
C GLN A 297 44.00 -35.55 10.43
N LEU A 298 42.76 -35.55 9.92
CA LEU A 298 41.57 -35.30 10.74
C LEU A 298 41.40 -36.36 11.84
N VAL A 299 41.62 -37.64 11.51
CA VAL A 299 41.56 -38.73 12.48
C VAL A 299 42.63 -38.56 13.55
N ASP A 300 43.88 -38.32 13.17
CA ASP A 300 44.98 -38.19 14.13
C ASP A 300 44.78 -36.99 15.07
N ALA A 301 44.42 -35.82 14.51
CA ALA A 301 44.19 -34.60 15.29
C ALA A 301 42.99 -34.72 16.25
N TRP A 302 41.90 -35.38 15.84
CA TRP A 302 40.75 -35.60 16.71
C TRP A 302 41.10 -36.47 17.93
N LYS A 303 41.94 -37.48 17.72
CA LYS A 303 42.30 -38.46 18.76
C LYS A 303 43.35 -37.94 19.75
N ASP A 304 44.09 -36.91 19.38
CA ASP A 304 45.06 -36.27 20.26
C ASP A 304 44.36 -35.35 21.27
N ALA A 305 44.38 -35.74 22.55
CA ALA A 305 43.76 -34.98 23.63
C ALA A 305 44.48 -33.66 23.96
N SER A 306 45.70 -33.46 23.45
CA SER A 306 46.44 -32.20 23.60
C SER A 306 46.03 -31.13 22.58
N VAL A 307 45.38 -31.53 21.48
CA VAL A 307 44.88 -30.60 20.45
C VAL A 307 43.62 -29.93 20.98
N ASP A 308 43.59 -28.60 21.01
CA ASP A 308 42.44 -27.81 21.44
C ASP A 308 41.66 -27.16 20.27
N GLU A 309 42.24 -27.13 19.07
CA GLU A 309 41.57 -26.69 17.84
C GLU A 309 42.02 -27.46 16.58
N ILE A 310 41.05 -27.85 15.76
CA ILE A 310 41.25 -28.45 14.43
C ILE A 310 40.65 -27.53 13.39
N ASN A 311 41.48 -27.06 12.47
CA ASN A 311 41.07 -26.23 11.34
C ASN A 311 41.08 -27.05 10.05
N ILE A 312 39.92 -27.19 9.41
CA ILE A 312 39.80 -27.81 8.09
C ILE A 312 40.28 -26.79 7.05
N THR A 313 41.18 -27.20 6.15
CA THR A 313 41.80 -26.30 5.14
C THR A 313 41.50 -26.72 3.69
N ALA A 314 40.83 -27.85 3.50
CA ALA A 314 40.33 -28.35 2.23
C ALA A 314 39.12 -29.26 2.46
N ASP A 315 38.31 -29.51 1.44
CA ASP A 315 37.22 -30.48 1.53
C ASP A 315 37.78 -31.89 1.82
N ILE A 316 37.21 -32.57 2.82
CA ILE A 316 37.62 -33.92 3.24
C ILE A 316 36.47 -34.89 2.97
N SER A 317 36.74 -36.01 2.29
CA SER A 317 35.69 -37.00 1.98
C SER A 317 36.18 -38.43 2.16
N ASN A 318 35.51 -39.18 3.03
CA ASN A 318 35.65 -40.62 3.18
C ASN A 318 34.27 -41.29 3.41
N PRO A 319 33.47 -41.50 2.34
CA PRO A 319 32.12 -42.04 2.45
C PRO A 319 32.07 -43.48 2.96
N THR A 320 33.19 -44.21 2.91
CA THR A 320 33.34 -45.60 3.37
C THR A 320 33.95 -45.71 4.77
N ALA A 321 34.20 -44.59 5.46
CA ALA A 321 34.75 -44.60 6.79
C ALA A 321 33.90 -45.46 7.75
N ALA A 322 34.55 -46.36 8.48
CA ALA A 322 33.91 -47.22 9.45
C ALA A 322 33.43 -46.42 10.67
N SER A 323 32.37 -46.90 11.34
CA SER A 323 31.75 -46.18 12.46
C SER A 323 32.72 -45.80 13.58
N GLY A 324 33.70 -46.66 13.87
CA GLY A 324 34.70 -46.43 14.89
C GLY A 324 35.86 -45.50 14.54
N ALA A 325 35.93 -44.94 13.32
CA ALA A 325 37.15 -44.28 12.85
C ALA A 325 37.51 -43.02 13.64
N LEU A 326 36.51 -42.27 14.11
CA LEU A 326 36.62 -41.06 14.93
C LEU A 326 36.16 -41.30 16.39
N ASP A 327 36.01 -42.55 16.81
CA ASP A 327 35.46 -42.90 18.12
C ASP A 327 36.56 -43.02 19.19
N SER A 328 37.19 -41.93 19.66
CA SER A 328 38.15 -42.05 20.78
C SER A 328 38.52 -40.77 21.54
N ARG A 329 37.78 -39.65 21.40
CA ARG A 329 38.09 -38.46 22.21
C ARG A 329 37.68 -38.69 23.67
N LEU A 330 38.65 -38.75 24.59
CA LEU A 330 38.42 -39.08 26.00
C LEU A 330 38.39 -37.87 26.94
N SER A 331 39.03 -36.75 26.55
CA SER A 331 39.19 -35.57 27.38
C SER A 331 39.61 -34.35 26.55
N GLY A 332 39.64 -33.18 27.20
CA GLY A 332 40.15 -31.92 26.64
C GLY A 332 39.09 -31.16 25.86
N ASN A 333 38.99 -29.85 26.11
CA ASN A 333 38.15 -28.97 25.29
C ASN A 333 38.64 -29.00 23.83
N ILE A 334 37.71 -28.89 22.89
CA ILE A 334 38.03 -28.97 21.46
C ILE A 334 37.14 -28.05 20.64
N ILE A 335 37.75 -27.39 19.66
CA ILE A 335 37.07 -26.72 18.57
C ILE A 335 37.38 -27.47 17.27
N VAL A 336 36.36 -27.81 16.50
CA VAL A 336 36.50 -28.31 15.13
C VAL A 336 35.86 -27.29 14.21
N ASN A 337 36.69 -26.54 13.50
CA ASN A 337 36.28 -25.46 12.63
C ASN A 337 36.40 -25.91 11.16
N GLY A 338 35.26 -26.03 10.50
CA GLY A 338 35.14 -26.39 9.10
C GLY A 338 35.68 -25.34 8.12
N ASN A 339 35.86 -24.08 8.55
CA ASN A 339 36.33 -22.97 7.69
C ASN A 339 35.61 -22.86 6.32
N GLY A 340 34.34 -23.23 6.25
CA GLY A 340 33.56 -23.23 5.01
C GLY A 340 33.83 -24.41 4.08
N HIS A 341 34.56 -25.43 4.53
CA HIS A 341 34.79 -26.67 3.79
C HIS A 341 33.72 -27.74 4.10
N SER A 342 33.59 -28.68 3.17
CA SER A 342 32.73 -29.85 3.32
C SER A 342 33.50 -31.04 3.90
N VAL A 343 32.87 -31.77 4.82
CA VAL A 343 33.44 -32.97 5.45
C VAL A 343 32.46 -34.13 5.35
N ASN A 344 32.81 -35.17 4.60
CA ASN A 344 32.07 -36.42 4.51
C ASN A 344 32.76 -37.52 5.32
N ILE A 345 32.12 -37.93 6.40
CA ILE A 345 32.65 -38.88 7.38
C ILE A 345 32.07 -40.29 7.23
N GLY A 346 31.31 -40.58 6.17
CA GLY A 346 30.76 -41.91 5.93
C GLY A 346 29.91 -42.40 7.10
N ARG A 347 30.29 -43.52 7.73
CA ARG A 347 29.61 -44.04 8.94
C ARG A 347 30.28 -43.58 10.24
N ALA A 348 31.42 -42.90 10.19
CA ALA A 348 32.09 -42.37 11.38
C ALA A 348 31.28 -41.22 12.02
N GLY A 349 31.67 -40.83 13.23
CA GLY A 349 31.15 -39.64 13.91
C GLY A 349 32.17 -39.08 14.89
N PHE A 350 32.13 -37.77 15.11
CA PHE A 350 32.96 -37.12 16.12
C PHE A 350 32.45 -37.45 17.51
N HIS A 351 32.85 -38.62 18.01
CA HIS A 351 32.34 -39.17 19.26
C HIS A 351 33.32 -39.01 20.41
N THR A 352 32.81 -38.48 21.52
CA THR A 352 33.48 -38.55 22.81
C THR A 352 33.16 -39.88 23.50
N ARG A 353 34.09 -40.38 24.30
CA ARG A 353 33.93 -41.61 25.10
C ARG A 353 33.99 -41.30 26.58
N ASN A 354 33.30 -42.13 27.37
CA ASN A 354 33.34 -42.03 28.83
C ASN A 354 34.79 -42.24 29.31
N ASN A 355 35.26 -41.31 30.14
CA ASN A 355 36.55 -41.41 30.80
C ASN A 355 36.33 -41.42 32.32
N THR A 356 36.43 -42.61 32.91
CA THR A 356 36.25 -42.80 34.36
C THR A 356 37.31 -42.09 35.19
N ALA A 357 38.47 -41.76 34.62
CA ALA A 357 39.55 -41.04 35.31
C ALA A 357 39.25 -39.55 35.49
N THR A 358 38.35 -38.96 34.70
CA THR A 358 37.99 -37.53 34.75
C THR A 358 36.49 -37.33 34.92
N SER A 359 35.82 -38.25 35.62
CA SER A 359 34.36 -38.32 35.77
C SER A 359 33.73 -37.13 36.53
N GLY A 360 34.54 -36.23 37.11
CA GLY A 360 34.08 -34.95 37.70
C GLY A 360 34.43 -33.71 36.87
N THR A 361 35.12 -33.87 35.72
CA THR A 361 35.55 -32.75 34.87
C THR A 361 34.56 -32.55 33.74
N MET A 362 34.22 -31.28 33.49
CA MET A 362 33.32 -30.86 32.43
C MET A 362 34.14 -30.41 31.22
N TYR A 363 33.83 -30.94 30.05
CA TYR A 363 34.50 -30.58 28.79
C TYR A 363 33.52 -29.97 27.79
N THR A 364 34.06 -29.18 26.87
CA THR A 364 33.30 -28.57 25.77
C THR A 364 33.83 -29.05 24.43
N ALA A 365 32.94 -29.51 23.56
CA ALA A 365 33.24 -29.80 22.16
C ALA A 365 32.44 -28.83 21.27
N THR A 366 33.14 -28.02 20.48
CA THR A 366 32.54 -27.02 19.61
C THR A 366 32.77 -27.40 18.16
N PHE A 367 31.70 -27.45 17.36
CA PHE A 367 31.76 -27.70 15.92
C PHE A 367 31.20 -26.49 15.19
N MET A 368 31.95 -25.95 14.24
CA MET A 368 31.54 -24.72 13.58
C MET A 368 31.92 -24.62 12.11
N ASN A 369 31.16 -23.81 11.36
CA ASN A 369 31.48 -23.35 10.00
C ASN A 369 31.71 -24.47 8.99
N PHE A 370 30.92 -25.54 9.02
CA PHE A 370 30.95 -26.57 7.99
C PHE A 370 30.00 -26.19 6.85
N ALA A 371 30.51 -26.08 5.62
CA ALA A 371 29.64 -25.88 4.46
C ALA A 371 28.70 -27.08 4.27
N SER A 372 29.19 -28.29 4.52
CA SER A 372 28.37 -29.49 4.67
C SER A 372 29.07 -30.51 5.55
N LEU A 373 28.40 -30.97 6.60
CA LEU A 373 28.81 -32.13 7.40
C LEU A 373 27.95 -33.32 6.98
N ILE A 374 28.57 -34.29 6.29
CA ILE A 374 27.86 -35.37 5.60
C ILE A 374 28.21 -36.70 6.28
N GLY A 375 27.19 -37.45 6.66
CA GLY A 375 27.32 -38.86 6.99
C GLY A 375 26.27 -39.73 6.29
N SER A 376 26.35 -41.03 6.54
CA SER A 376 25.54 -42.07 5.88
C SER A 376 24.70 -42.86 6.88
N PHE A 377 23.83 -43.70 6.35
CA PHE A 377 23.01 -44.58 7.18
C PHE A 377 23.84 -45.67 7.87
N GLY A 378 23.52 -45.91 9.15
CA GLY A 378 24.17 -46.91 10.00
C GLY A 378 25.04 -46.35 11.13
N ASN A 379 25.22 -45.03 11.20
CA ASN A 379 25.77 -44.39 12.40
C ASN A 379 24.63 -44.05 13.38
N ASP A 380 24.40 -44.95 14.35
CA ASP A 380 23.42 -44.73 15.43
C ASP A 380 23.82 -43.62 16.40
N ALA A 381 25.11 -43.29 16.48
CA ALA A 381 25.63 -42.28 17.39
C ALA A 381 25.64 -40.86 16.80
N GLY A 382 25.11 -40.65 15.59
CA GLY A 382 25.02 -39.32 14.96
C GLY A 382 26.35 -38.80 14.43
N LEU A 383 26.36 -37.61 13.83
CA LEU A 383 27.59 -37.03 13.25
C LEU A 383 28.54 -36.49 14.34
N ILE A 384 27.96 -36.04 15.45
CA ILE A 384 28.61 -35.49 16.63
C ILE A 384 27.96 -36.14 17.85
N GLY A 385 28.71 -36.55 18.87
CA GLY A 385 28.05 -37.11 20.05
C GLY A 385 28.94 -37.70 21.11
N SER A 386 28.31 -38.36 22.08
CA SER A 386 28.95 -38.94 23.26
C SER A 386 28.82 -40.46 23.37
N SER A 387 28.51 -41.21 22.30
CA SER A 387 28.42 -42.68 22.37
C SER A 387 29.10 -43.40 21.21
N THR A 388 29.53 -44.64 21.45
CA THR A 388 30.01 -45.57 20.41
C THR A 388 29.03 -46.72 20.27
N GLY A 389 27.97 -46.48 19.51
CA GLY A 389 27.04 -47.53 19.07
C GLY A 389 25.81 -47.73 19.96
N GLY A 390 24.65 -47.69 19.31
CA GLY A 390 23.38 -48.19 19.83
C GLY A 390 22.58 -47.22 20.70
N ASP A 391 21.25 -47.34 20.58
CA ASP A 391 20.28 -46.76 21.50
C ASP A 391 20.33 -47.56 22.83
N GLY A 392 21.27 -47.24 23.73
CA GLY A 392 21.33 -47.81 25.09
C GLY A 392 22.74 -48.11 25.61
N ALA A 393 22.99 -47.67 26.84
CA ALA A 393 24.15 -47.90 27.71
C ALA A 393 25.45 -47.08 27.42
N GLY A 394 25.63 -46.00 28.19
CA GLY A 394 26.98 -45.58 28.63
C GLY A 394 27.63 -44.40 27.92
N GLY A 395 26.86 -43.40 27.45
CA GLY A 395 27.43 -42.20 26.84
C GLY A 395 28.42 -41.46 27.75
N ALA A 396 29.42 -40.80 27.16
CA ALA A 396 30.33 -39.90 27.87
C ALA A 396 29.54 -38.76 28.50
N LEU A 397 29.37 -38.80 29.81
CA LEU A 397 28.75 -37.73 30.58
C LEU A 397 29.73 -36.58 30.75
N ASN A 398 29.24 -35.41 31.16
CA ASN A 398 30.03 -34.19 31.43
C ASN A 398 30.59 -33.48 30.20
N TRP A 399 29.92 -33.60 29.05
CA TRP A 399 30.25 -32.83 27.86
C TRP A 399 29.19 -31.78 27.57
N THR A 400 29.60 -30.62 27.06
CA THR A 400 28.70 -29.65 26.42
C THR A 400 29.07 -29.58 24.93
N PHE A 401 28.06 -29.77 24.08
CA PHE A 401 28.25 -29.75 22.63
C PHE A 401 27.72 -28.43 22.07
N ASN A 402 28.60 -27.63 21.48
CA ASN A 402 28.22 -26.42 20.77
C ASN A 402 28.26 -26.68 19.26
N VAL A 403 27.21 -26.30 18.55
CA VAL A 403 27.16 -26.39 17.08
C VAL A 403 26.79 -25.03 16.49
N SER A 404 27.50 -24.60 15.45
CA SER A 404 27.34 -23.27 14.85
C SER A 404 27.58 -23.29 13.35
N ASN A 405 26.67 -22.73 12.55
CA ASN A 405 26.88 -22.57 11.09
C ASN A 405 27.20 -23.91 10.39
N ILE A 406 26.34 -24.92 10.60
CA ILE A 406 26.49 -26.26 10.03
C ILE A 406 25.29 -26.60 9.15
N THR A 407 25.57 -27.05 7.94
CA THR A 407 24.56 -27.71 7.09
C THR A 407 24.75 -29.21 7.09
N VAL A 408 23.70 -29.97 7.37
CA VAL A 408 23.64 -31.43 7.18
C VAL A 408 22.62 -31.68 6.07
N PRO A 409 23.05 -31.95 4.83
CA PRO A 409 22.15 -32.11 3.70
C PRO A 409 21.40 -33.45 3.76
N SER A 410 20.26 -33.53 3.05
CA SER A 410 19.65 -34.83 2.73
C SER A 410 20.49 -35.56 1.71
N GLY A 411 20.60 -36.88 1.84
CA GLY A 411 21.09 -37.72 0.76
C GLY A 411 20.06 -37.90 -0.35
N THR A 412 20.43 -38.60 -1.42
CA THR A 412 19.51 -38.96 -2.52
C THR A 412 18.59 -40.15 -2.21
N SER A 413 18.78 -40.80 -1.06
CA SER A 413 18.03 -41.96 -0.59
C SER A 413 18.01 -42.02 0.95
N TYR A 414 17.24 -42.95 1.50
CA TYR A 414 17.22 -43.24 2.94
C TYR A 414 18.62 -43.69 3.45
N THR A 415 19.37 -44.46 2.64
CA THR A 415 20.64 -45.07 3.05
C THR A 415 21.86 -44.15 2.96
N ASN A 416 21.75 -43.01 2.28
CA ASN A 416 22.81 -42.00 2.21
C ASN A 416 22.43 -40.68 2.90
N THR A 417 21.31 -40.65 3.61
CA THR A 417 20.96 -39.55 4.52
C THR A 417 21.51 -39.85 5.91
N SER A 418 22.03 -38.83 6.58
CA SER A 418 22.54 -38.96 7.94
C SER A 418 21.44 -39.41 8.90
N ARG A 419 21.74 -40.38 9.77
CA ARG A 419 20.73 -40.94 10.68
C ARG A 419 20.32 -39.94 11.75
N ARG A 420 21.30 -39.26 12.36
CA ARG A 420 21.15 -38.22 13.40
C ARG A 420 22.21 -37.14 13.21
N PHE A 421 22.00 -35.93 13.74
CA PHE A 421 23.01 -34.88 13.72
C PHE A 421 23.84 -34.89 14.99
N VAL A 422 23.23 -34.64 16.15
CA VAL A 422 23.91 -34.69 17.45
C VAL A 422 23.33 -35.81 18.31
N SER A 423 24.16 -36.67 18.88
CA SER A 423 23.77 -37.66 19.88
C SER A 423 24.53 -37.44 21.19
N ALA A 424 24.04 -36.53 22.00
CA ALA A 424 24.65 -36.09 23.25
C ALA A 424 23.78 -36.52 24.45
N GLN A 425 23.53 -37.82 24.60
CA GLN A 425 22.61 -38.35 25.61
C GLN A 425 22.96 -37.85 27.03
N GLY A 426 21.98 -37.26 27.73
CA GLY A 426 22.16 -36.67 29.07
C GLY A 426 22.92 -35.33 29.11
N ASN A 427 23.55 -34.92 28.01
CA ASN A 427 24.40 -33.73 27.92
C ASN A 427 23.66 -32.52 27.31
N GLN A 428 24.19 -31.33 27.57
CA GLN A 428 23.75 -30.06 27.02
C GLN A 428 24.20 -29.92 25.57
N VAL A 429 23.27 -29.51 24.71
CA VAL A 429 23.54 -29.12 23.31
C VAL A 429 23.17 -27.66 23.14
N ASN A 430 24.08 -26.87 22.58
CA ASN A 430 23.86 -25.46 22.31
C ASN A 430 23.97 -25.18 20.82
N ILE A 431 22.94 -24.55 20.26
CA ILE A 431 22.96 -24.00 18.92
C ILE A 431 23.42 -22.55 19.01
N THR A 432 24.61 -22.26 18.48
CA THR A 432 25.30 -20.98 18.62
C THR A 432 25.54 -20.27 17.29
N GLY A 433 24.87 -20.75 16.24
CA GLY A 433 24.92 -20.24 14.87
C GLY A 433 23.77 -20.81 14.05
N ASN A 434 23.73 -20.51 12.75
CA ASN A 434 22.65 -20.95 11.89
C ASN A 434 22.87 -22.40 11.41
N CYS A 435 22.06 -23.33 11.90
CA CYS A 435 22.17 -24.74 11.55
C CYS A 435 20.97 -25.20 10.72
N ARG A 436 21.22 -25.91 9.62
CA ARG A 436 20.19 -26.51 8.76
C ARG A 436 20.45 -27.99 8.60
N VAL A 437 19.56 -28.83 9.12
CA VAL A 437 19.83 -30.24 9.33
C VAL A 437 18.71 -31.10 8.79
N THR A 438 19.03 -32.06 7.93
CA THR A 438 18.07 -33.09 7.49
C THR A 438 18.56 -34.48 7.90
N THR A 439 17.75 -35.23 8.64
CA THR A 439 18.09 -36.58 9.09
C THR A 439 16.99 -37.61 8.80
N VAL A 440 17.34 -38.88 8.95
CA VAL A 440 16.39 -40.01 8.89
C VAL A 440 15.64 -40.19 10.20
N ARG A 441 16.34 -40.10 11.35
CA ARG A 441 15.77 -40.19 12.70
C ARG A 441 15.79 -38.83 13.40
N GLU A 442 15.98 -38.79 14.72
CA GLU A 442 16.13 -37.57 15.51
C GLU A 442 17.24 -36.67 14.94
N ASN A 443 17.05 -35.35 14.99
CA ASN A 443 18.16 -34.44 14.74
C ASN A 443 19.11 -34.44 15.95
N ILE A 444 18.56 -34.37 17.17
CA ILE A 444 19.33 -34.22 18.40
C ILE A 444 18.84 -35.18 19.47
N LEU A 445 19.74 -36.00 20.05
CA LEU A 445 19.53 -36.63 21.36
C LEU A 445 20.30 -35.81 22.40
N CYS A 446 19.66 -35.44 23.51
CA CYS A 446 20.26 -34.56 24.51
C CYS A 446 19.74 -34.84 25.93
N GLY A 447 20.31 -34.13 26.91
CA GLY A 447 19.73 -33.91 28.23
C GLY A 447 19.28 -32.45 28.43
N GLY A 448 19.65 -31.53 27.54
CA GLY A 448 19.31 -30.11 27.55
C GLY A 448 19.60 -29.48 26.18
N LEU A 449 18.80 -28.51 25.77
CA LEU A 449 18.95 -27.83 24.47
C LEU A 449 18.74 -26.32 24.60
N ASP A 450 19.75 -25.54 24.22
CA ASP A 450 19.63 -24.10 24.08
C ASP A 450 19.83 -23.68 22.63
N VAL A 451 18.93 -22.85 22.09
CA VAL A 451 19.13 -22.11 20.84
C VAL A 451 19.44 -20.68 21.23
N ALA A 452 20.70 -20.28 21.04
CA ALA A 452 21.22 -19.00 21.50
C ALA A 452 20.51 -17.81 20.83
N ALA A 453 20.52 -16.67 21.52
CA ALA A 453 19.82 -15.46 21.09
C ALA A 453 20.13 -15.08 19.62
N GLY A 454 19.07 -14.78 18.87
CA GLY A 454 19.13 -14.42 17.46
C GLY A 454 19.58 -15.54 16.49
N GLN A 455 19.87 -16.75 16.97
CA GLN A 455 20.33 -17.86 16.13
C GLN A 455 19.16 -18.71 15.63
N THR A 456 19.39 -19.44 14.53
CA THR A 456 18.38 -20.31 13.92
C THR A 456 18.82 -21.77 13.89
N PHE A 457 17.98 -22.66 14.40
CA PHE A 457 18.05 -24.10 14.14
C PHE A 457 16.88 -24.53 13.25
N THR A 458 17.17 -25.07 12.08
CA THR A 458 16.17 -25.69 11.20
C THR A 458 16.43 -27.18 11.10
N GLY A 459 15.68 -27.95 11.89
CA GLY A 459 15.66 -29.40 11.89
C GLY A 459 14.58 -29.94 10.96
N SER A 460 14.96 -30.81 10.04
CA SER A 460 14.09 -31.47 9.06
C SER A 460 14.26 -32.97 9.11
N LYS A 461 13.21 -33.70 8.74
CA LYS A 461 13.26 -35.14 8.50
C LYS A 461 12.76 -35.48 7.10
N ILE A 462 13.41 -36.45 6.47
CA ILE A 462 12.92 -36.99 5.20
C ILE A 462 11.55 -37.65 5.39
N ALA A 463 10.69 -37.63 4.37
CA ALA A 463 9.29 -38.04 4.50
C ALA A 463 9.12 -39.52 4.93
N ASN A 464 9.96 -40.40 4.40
CA ASN A 464 10.04 -41.83 4.74
C ASN A 464 11.02 -42.13 5.89
N GLY A 465 11.41 -41.13 6.68
CA GLY A 465 12.26 -41.31 7.86
C GLY A 465 11.51 -42.00 9.00
N ASP A 466 12.24 -42.37 10.05
CA ASP A 466 11.70 -43.15 11.15
C ASP A 466 10.71 -42.32 11.99
N ASP A 467 9.78 -43.00 12.65
CA ASP A 467 8.82 -42.40 13.56
C ASP A 467 9.46 -42.12 14.93
N ASN A 468 10.29 -41.08 14.96
CA ASN A 468 10.95 -40.55 16.16
C ASN A 468 10.72 -39.03 16.25
N SER A 469 10.96 -38.43 17.41
CA SER A 469 10.94 -36.97 17.59
C SER A 469 12.13 -36.28 16.91
N PHE A 470 12.11 -34.95 16.78
CA PHE A 470 13.26 -34.19 16.27
C PHE A 470 14.34 -34.07 17.34
N ILE A 471 13.89 -33.72 18.54
CA ILE A 471 14.72 -33.61 19.73
C ILE A 471 14.28 -34.69 20.71
N TRP A 472 15.23 -35.48 21.19
CA TRP A 472 14.99 -36.60 22.09
C TRP A 472 15.80 -36.48 23.38
N PHE A 473 15.13 -36.21 24.49
CA PHE A 473 15.63 -36.18 25.85
C PHE A 473 15.68 -37.59 26.41
N VAL A 474 16.87 -38.04 26.81
CA VAL A 474 17.08 -39.39 27.36
C VAL A 474 16.99 -39.35 28.89
N TYR A 475 16.20 -40.26 29.48
CA TYR A 475 15.81 -40.26 30.89
C TYR A 475 16.91 -40.72 31.87
N ASP A 476 17.72 -41.73 31.51
CA ASP A 476 18.56 -42.49 32.45
C ASP A 476 19.94 -41.88 32.78
N TYR A 477 20.30 -40.74 32.20
CA TYR A 477 21.67 -40.21 32.28
C TYR A 477 21.71 -38.80 32.87
N GLN A 478 22.34 -38.65 34.03
CA GLN A 478 22.67 -37.35 34.64
C GLN A 478 23.96 -36.82 34.00
N GLY A 479 23.83 -36.07 32.91
CA GLY A 479 24.94 -35.33 32.29
C GLY A 479 24.82 -33.82 32.55
N THR A 480 25.35 -33.03 31.62
CA THR A 480 25.37 -31.56 31.75
C THR A 480 24.04 -30.88 31.43
N GLY A 481 23.08 -31.61 30.87
CA GLY A 481 21.80 -31.08 30.44
C GLY A 481 20.81 -30.82 31.60
N ASN A 482 19.99 -29.79 31.44
CA ASN A 482 19.06 -29.31 32.47
C ASN A 482 17.60 -29.76 32.27
N ARG A 483 17.33 -30.66 31.31
CA ARG A 483 15.99 -31.11 30.86
C ARG A 483 15.11 -30.01 30.28
N GLN A 484 15.67 -28.90 29.83
CA GLN A 484 14.92 -27.81 29.25
C GLN A 484 15.28 -27.63 27.78
N VAL A 485 14.30 -27.15 27.01
CA VAL A 485 14.51 -26.55 25.70
C VAL A 485 14.35 -25.06 25.86
N ASN A 486 15.42 -24.30 25.67
CA ASN A 486 15.39 -22.83 25.70
C ASN A 486 15.61 -22.29 24.28
N VAL A 487 14.62 -21.59 23.75
CA VAL A 487 14.75 -20.80 22.52
C VAL A 487 14.93 -19.36 22.97
N GLU A 488 16.16 -18.89 23.05
CA GLU A 488 16.50 -17.59 23.65
C GLU A 488 15.94 -16.41 22.84
N GLU A 489 16.11 -15.19 23.34
CA GLU A 489 15.57 -13.97 22.73
C GLU A 489 15.91 -13.84 21.24
N GLY A 490 14.88 -13.64 20.41
CA GLY A 490 15.01 -13.53 18.95
C GLY A 490 15.50 -14.79 18.23
N ALA A 491 15.72 -15.90 18.93
CA ALA A 491 16.16 -17.16 18.33
C ALA A 491 15.00 -17.86 17.61
N THR A 492 15.31 -18.78 16.68
CA THR A 492 14.32 -19.56 15.93
C THR A 492 14.62 -21.05 15.98
N LEU A 493 13.62 -21.86 16.35
CA LEU A 493 13.64 -23.32 16.32
C LEU A 493 12.55 -23.84 15.37
N ASN A 494 12.96 -24.41 14.24
CA ASN A 494 12.06 -25.04 13.27
C ASN A 494 12.20 -26.57 13.30
N CYS A 495 11.07 -27.26 13.44
CA CYS A 495 10.94 -28.72 13.34
C CYS A 495 9.96 -29.07 12.23
N ILE A 496 10.47 -29.56 11.09
CA ILE A 496 9.70 -29.74 9.86
C ILE A 496 9.75 -31.20 9.38
N ARG A 497 8.59 -31.85 9.31
CA ARG A 497 8.42 -33.14 8.62
C ARG A 497 7.20 -33.07 7.72
N ARG A 498 7.40 -33.33 6.43
CA ARG A 498 6.30 -33.46 5.47
C ARG A 498 5.83 -34.92 5.40
N PRO A 499 4.52 -35.18 5.22
CA PRO A 499 4.05 -36.51 4.87
C PRO A 499 4.59 -36.90 3.48
N ALA A 500 4.71 -38.20 3.21
CA ALA A 500 5.16 -38.70 1.91
C ALA A 500 4.25 -38.25 0.74
N SER A 501 2.97 -37.98 1.02
CA SER A 501 2.03 -37.36 0.09
C SER A 501 1.01 -36.51 0.86
N SER A 502 0.38 -35.55 0.18
CA SER A 502 -0.69 -34.71 0.73
C SER A 502 -1.98 -35.48 1.08
N THR A 503 -2.10 -36.72 0.63
CA THR A 503 -3.23 -37.63 0.90
C THR A 503 -2.91 -38.70 1.94
N SER A 504 -1.65 -38.78 2.40
CA SER A 504 -1.24 -39.77 3.39
C SER A 504 -2.03 -39.63 4.68
N THR A 505 -2.50 -40.76 5.21
CA THR A 505 -3.09 -40.88 6.55
C THR A 505 -2.08 -41.33 7.59
N ALA A 506 -0.86 -41.70 7.17
CA ALA A 506 0.22 -42.08 8.07
C ALA A 506 0.61 -40.87 8.93
N TYR A 507 0.78 -41.12 10.23
CA TYR A 507 1.12 -40.11 11.20
C TYR A 507 2.32 -40.52 12.05
N THR A 508 2.96 -39.55 12.69
CA THR A 508 4.03 -39.78 13.67
C THR A 508 3.47 -39.92 15.07
N THR A 509 3.95 -40.93 15.79
CA THR A 509 3.51 -41.31 17.13
C THR A 509 4.11 -40.40 18.22
N TYR A 510 5.23 -39.74 17.93
CA TYR A 510 5.95 -38.88 18.88
C TYR A 510 5.87 -37.40 18.48
N PRO A 511 5.79 -36.48 19.47
CA PRO A 511 5.86 -35.05 19.23
C PRO A 511 7.25 -34.59 18.77
N VAL A 512 7.39 -33.33 18.36
CA VAL A 512 8.67 -32.80 17.87
C VAL A 512 9.78 -32.81 18.93
N ILE A 513 9.42 -32.60 20.20
CA ILE A 513 10.30 -32.73 21.35
C ILE A 513 9.71 -33.83 22.25
N PHE A 514 10.55 -34.81 22.56
CA PHE A 514 10.33 -36.00 23.38
C PHE A 514 11.69 -36.35 24.02
N ASP A 515 11.98 -37.41 24.77
CA ASP A 515 11.19 -37.89 25.88
C ASP A 515 11.40 -36.95 27.08
N ALA A 516 12.16 -37.30 28.14
CA ALA A 516 12.27 -36.68 29.48
C ALA A 516 12.66 -35.17 29.63
N TYR A 517 12.14 -34.25 28.81
CA TYR A 517 12.18 -32.81 29.08
C TYR A 517 11.16 -32.39 30.16
N GLU A 518 11.39 -31.25 30.79
CA GLU A 518 10.50 -30.62 31.77
C GLU A 518 9.82 -29.36 31.20
N SER A 519 10.53 -28.57 30.41
CA SER A 519 9.94 -27.36 29.82
C SER A 519 10.47 -27.01 28.43
N ILE A 520 9.59 -26.42 27.63
CA ILE A 520 9.92 -25.67 26.42
C ILE A 520 9.69 -24.20 26.73
N ASN A 521 10.76 -23.41 26.68
CA ASN A 521 10.78 -21.99 27.00
C ASN A 521 11.09 -21.20 25.73
N VAL A 522 10.08 -20.54 25.16
CA VAL A 522 10.23 -19.66 24.01
C VAL A 522 10.39 -18.23 24.51
N GLY A 523 11.60 -17.70 24.42
CA GLY A 523 11.99 -16.39 24.91
C GLY A 523 11.36 -15.23 24.15
N LYS A 524 11.70 -14.01 24.56
CA LYS A 524 11.16 -12.78 23.96
C LYS A 524 11.45 -12.70 22.48
N ASN A 525 10.47 -12.32 21.68
CA ASN A 525 10.61 -12.21 20.21
C ASN A 525 11.15 -13.47 19.50
N ALA A 526 11.21 -14.61 20.20
CA ALA A 526 11.74 -15.85 19.67
C ALA A 526 10.66 -16.63 18.91
N THR A 527 11.06 -17.53 18.03
CA THR A 527 10.15 -18.28 17.18
C THR A 527 10.30 -19.78 17.39
N PHE A 528 9.19 -20.48 17.66
CA PHE A 528 9.12 -21.93 17.72
C PHE A 528 8.11 -22.45 16.70
N ASN A 529 8.59 -23.20 15.71
CA ASN A 529 7.79 -23.73 14.63
C ASN A 529 7.83 -25.26 14.62
N ALA A 530 6.67 -25.88 14.64
CA ALA A 530 6.50 -27.32 14.57
C ALA A 530 5.44 -27.66 13.51
N SER A 531 5.85 -28.33 12.43
CA SER A 531 4.94 -28.79 11.37
C SER A 531 5.24 -30.24 11.04
N VAL A 532 4.37 -31.14 11.51
CA VAL A 532 4.56 -32.58 11.43
C VAL A 532 3.26 -33.30 11.12
N PRO A 533 3.27 -34.49 10.49
CA PRO A 533 2.08 -35.31 10.33
C PRO A 533 1.75 -36.02 11.65
N GLY A 534 1.49 -35.30 12.74
CA GLY A 534 1.27 -35.86 14.07
C GLY A 534 1.05 -34.77 15.11
N ASN A 535 1.31 -35.06 16.39
CA ASN A 535 1.25 -34.01 17.42
C ASN A 535 2.46 -33.09 17.28
N ALA A 536 2.24 -31.78 17.18
CA ALA A 536 3.31 -30.80 17.27
C ALA A 536 3.85 -30.73 18.71
N TYR A 537 2.94 -30.81 19.69
CA TYR A 537 3.26 -30.86 21.11
C TYR A 537 2.50 -32.01 21.79
N SER A 538 3.17 -32.69 22.73
CA SER A 538 2.52 -33.63 23.64
C SER A 538 3.26 -33.75 24.96
N ASN A 539 2.53 -34.04 26.04
CA ASN A 539 3.10 -34.40 27.35
C ASN A 539 3.49 -35.88 27.45
N LYS A 540 3.48 -36.62 26.34
CA LYS A 540 3.80 -38.05 26.29
C LYS A 540 5.18 -38.37 26.88
N TYR A 541 5.27 -39.46 27.65
CA TYR A 541 6.45 -39.97 28.35
C TYR A 541 6.50 -41.51 28.41
N PHE A 542 7.69 -42.13 28.29
CA PHE A 542 7.78 -43.60 28.28
C PHE A 542 7.59 -44.30 29.63
N TYR A 543 7.99 -43.68 30.75
CA TYR A 543 8.08 -44.36 32.06
C TYR A 543 7.16 -43.78 33.15
N GLY A 544 5.89 -43.49 32.81
CA GLY A 544 4.85 -43.13 33.78
C GLY A 544 4.49 -41.63 33.80
N SER A 545 4.36 -41.02 34.99
CA SER A 545 3.77 -39.68 35.15
C SER A 545 4.66 -38.69 35.94
N GLN A 546 5.98 -38.86 35.88
CA GLN A 546 6.89 -38.18 36.82
C GLN A 546 7.20 -36.71 36.49
N TYR A 547 7.09 -36.29 35.23
CA TYR A 547 7.55 -34.96 34.79
C TYR A 547 6.40 -34.07 34.34
N HIS A 548 6.41 -32.82 34.79
CA HIS A 548 5.49 -31.79 34.29
C HIS A 548 6.05 -31.24 32.99
N ARG A 549 5.28 -31.30 31.92
CA ARG A 549 5.70 -30.90 30.57
C ARG A 549 5.11 -29.54 30.29
N ASN A 550 5.89 -28.51 30.53
CA ASN A 550 5.41 -27.16 30.41
C ASN A 550 5.86 -26.53 29.09
N PHE A 551 5.03 -25.64 28.56
CA PHE A 551 5.31 -24.85 27.39
C PHE A 551 5.05 -23.38 27.74
N TYR A 552 6.09 -22.56 27.68
CA TYR A 552 6.02 -21.13 27.97
C TYR A 552 6.43 -20.32 26.76
N ALA A 553 5.62 -19.32 26.42
CA ALA A 553 5.88 -18.39 25.33
C ALA A 553 5.90 -16.95 25.86
N ASP A 554 7.06 -16.30 25.81
CA ASP A 554 7.23 -14.96 26.38
C ASP A 554 6.78 -13.84 25.42
N THR A 555 6.83 -12.59 25.88
CA THR A 555 6.38 -11.42 25.13
C THR A 555 7.00 -11.33 23.73
N GLY A 556 6.16 -11.08 22.73
CA GLY A 556 6.57 -10.92 21.32
C GLY A 556 6.96 -12.23 20.62
N SER A 557 7.03 -13.36 21.34
CA SER A 557 7.35 -14.66 20.73
C SER A 557 6.32 -15.09 19.68
N THR A 558 6.73 -15.97 18.77
CA THR A 558 5.86 -16.59 17.76
C THR A 558 5.92 -18.11 17.86
N VAL A 559 4.76 -18.74 18.04
CA VAL A 559 4.66 -20.20 18.21
C VAL A 559 3.68 -20.75 17.18
N ASN A 560 4.16 -21.61 16.29
CA ASN A 560 3.35 -22.30 15.28
C ASN A 560 3.33 -23.80 15.56
N LEU A 561 2.17 -24.33 15.92
CA LEU A 561 1.92 -25.75 16.19
C LEU A 561 0.97 -26.30 15.14
N THR A 562 1.51 -26.99 14.14
CA THR A 562 0.74 -27.50 13.01
C THR A 562 0.76 -29.03 12.94
N SER A 563 -0.43 -29.63 12.92
CA SER A 563 -0.61 -31.04 12.54
C SER A 563 -0.99 -31.12 11.06
N LEU A 564 -0.18 -31.85 10.30
CA LEU A 564 -0.44 -32.19 8.90
C LEU A 564 -1.25 -33.49 8.76
N ALA A 565 -1.55 -34.17 9.88
CA ALA A 565 -2.33 -35.41 9.90
C ALA A 565 -3.83 -35.14 10.12
N ARG A 566 -4.69 -35.86 9.39
CA ARG A 566 -6.15 -35.66 9.40
C ARG A 566 -6.89 -36.24 10.62
N SER A 567 -6.20 -36.96 11.48
CA SER A 567 -6.78 -37.65 12.65
C SER A 567 -6.09 -37.31 13.97
N GLN A 568 -5.10 -36.41 13.95
CA GLN A 568 -4.29 -36.07 15.12
C GLN A 568 -4.49 -34.62 15.54
N SER A 569 -4.57 -34.38 16.84
CA SER A 569 -4.55 -33.06 17.46
C SER A 569 -3.13 -32.47 17.39
N PRO A 570 -2.91 -31.20 17.02
CA PRO A 570 -1.61 -30.56 17.18
C PRO A 570 -1.07 -30.59 18.62
N ILE A 571 -1.96 -30.42 19.60
CA ILE A 571 -1.65 -30.47 21.04
C ILE A 571 -2.37 -31.68 21.65
N SER A 572 -1.60 -32.64 22.19
CA SER A 572 -2.14 -33.85 22.80
C SER A 572 -1.62 -34.09 24.22
N PHE A 573 -2.52 -34.14 25.20
CA PHE A 573 -2.23 -34.53 26.58
C PHE A 573 -2.49 -36.04 26.78
N SER A 574 -1.50 -36.84 26.44
CA SER A 574 -1.56 -38.31 26.37
C SER A 574 -1.33 -39.00 27.71
N ASP A 575 -0.60 -38.38 28.64
CA ASP A 575 -0.23 -39.01 29.92
C ASP A 575 -0.73 -38.25 31.16
N ASN A 576 -0.83 -38.99 32.27
CA ASN A 576 -1.38 -38.55 33.56
C ASN A 576 -0.46 -37.57 34.32
N ALA A 577 -0.03 -36.49 33.67
CA ALA A 577 0.87 -35.50 34.24
C ALA A 577 0.28 -34.10 34.16
N THR A 578 0.40 -33.31 35.23
CA THR A 578 0.03 -31.90 35.17
C THR A 578 0.93 -31.18 34.18
N SER A 579 0.33 -30.41 33.27
CA SER A 579 1.04 -29.79 32.15
C SER A 579 0.46 -28.42 31.88
N THR A 580 1.32 -27.41 31.74
CA THR A 580 0.90 -26.02 31.49
C THR A 580 1.36 -25.55 30.13
N ILE A 581 0.45 -24.99 29.34
CA ILE A 581 0.77 -24.17 28.15
C ILE A 581 0.36 -22.75 28.48
N GLN A 582 1.32 -21.82 28.49
CA GLN A 582 1.06 -20.43 28.81
C GLN A 582 1.80 -19.47 27.90
N SER A 583 1.11 -18.43 27.44
CA SER A 583 1.73 -17.29 26.78
C SER A 583 1.65 -16.01 27.63
N SER A 584 2.71 -15.21 27.60
CA SER A 584 2.77 -13.85 28.12
C SER A 584 2.08 -12.85 27.19
N SER A 585 1.88 -11.63 27.69
CA SER A 585 1.36 -10.50 26.91
C SER A 585 2.19 -10.24 25.66
N GLY A 586 1.54 -10.04 24.52
CA GLY A 586 2.16 -9.73 23.24
C GLY A 586 2.67 -10.94 22.44
N ALA A 587 2.52 -12.18 22.93
CA ALA A 587 2.89 -13.38 22.18
C ALA A 587 1.95 -13.67 21.00
N ASN A 588 2.44 -14.38 19.99
CA ASN A 588 1.69 -14.84 18.83
C ASN A 588 1.61 -16.38 18.86
N ILE A 589 0.43 -16.95 19.07
CA ILE A 589 0.25 -18.40 19.18
C ILE A 589 -0.72 -18.91 18.11
N TYR A 590 -0.28 -19.90 17.35
CA TYR A 590 -1.04 -20.47 16.25
C TYR A 590 -1.09 -21.99 16.39
N VAL A 591 -2.30 -22.53 16.50
CA VAL A 591 -2.54 -23.98 16.57
C VAL A 591 -3.45 -24.34 15.40
N ILE A 592 -2.89 -24.99 14.39
CA ILE A 592 -3.53 -25.14 13.09
C ILE A 592 -3.52 -26.60 12.64
N ALA A 593 -4.65 -27.07 12.14
CA ALA A 593 -4.73 -28.38 11.49
C ALA A 593 -5.93 -28.47 10.55
N ALA A 594 -5.94 -29.49 9.71
CA ALA A 594 -7.15 -29.94 9.00
C ALA A 594 -7.49 -31.36 9.47
N THR A 595 -8.02 -31.48 10.69
CA THR A 595 -8.12 -32.74 11.42
C THR A 595 -9.52 -33.03 11.97
N GLY A 596 -9.90 -34.30 12.00
CA GLY A 596 -11.15 -34.80 12.60
C GLY A 596 -11.06 -35.01 14.12
N ALA A 597 -10.05 -34.44 14.79
CA ALA A 597 -9.91 -34.39 16.24
C ALA A 597 -9.87 -32.93 16.74
N PRO A 598 -10.21 -32.64 18.01
CA PRO A 598 -10.05 -31.29 18.52
C PRO A 598 -8.59 -30.84 18.48
N LEU A 599 -8.31 -29.55 18.28
CA LEU A 599 -6.91 -29.08 18.17
C LEU A 599 -6.12 -29.30 19.48
N ILE A 600 -6.82 -29.14 20.60
CA ILE A 600 -6.33 -29.36 21.96
C ILE A 600 -7.16 -30.48 22.58
N SER A 601 -6.54 -31.64 22.81
CA SER A 601 -7.21 -32.86 23.29
C SER A 601 -6.25 -33.81 24.01
N GLY A 602 -6.69 -35.03 24.34
CA GLY A 602 -5.90 -36.13 24.91
C GLY A 602 -6.50 -36.69 26.21
N ASN A 603 -6.28 -37.98 26.52
CA ASN A 603 -6.96 -38.70 27.63
C ASN A 603 -6.79 -38.04 29.02
N TYR A 604 -5.76 -37.21 29.20
CA TYR A 604 -5.46 -36.54 30.47
C TYR A 604 -5.43 -35.02 30.34
N ALA A 605 -6.03 -34.47 29.28
CA ALA A 605 -6.17 -33.03 29.13
C ALA A 605 -6.86 -32.36 30.35
N ARG A 606 -7.60 -33.13 31.17
CA ARG A 606 -8.31 -32.63 32.36
C ARG A 606 -7.35 -32.14 33.44
N LEU A 607 -6.08 -32.52 33.33
CA LEU A 607 -4.98 -32.10 34.20
C LEU A 607 -4.12 -30.98 33.58
N ALA A 608 -4.51 -30.49 32.40
CA ALA A 608 -3.80 -29.45 31.69
C ALA A 608 -4.38 -28.06 31.98
N THR A 609 -3.49 -27.08 32.01
CA THR A 609 -3.81 -25.66 32.03
C THR A 609 -3.32 -25.03 30.73
N VAL A 610 -4.22 -24.43 29.96
CA VAL A 610 -3.91 -23.71 28.72
C VAL A 610 -4.36 -22.27 28.88
N ARG A 611 -3.42 -21.33 28.91
CA ARG A 611 -3.69 -19.92 29.23
C ARG A 611 -3.00 -18.96 28.27
N PHE A 612 -3.76 -18.04 27.68
CA PHE A 612 -3.26 -17.00 26.81
C PHE A 612 -3.53 -15.63 27.43
N ILE A 613 -2.47 -14.95 27.88
CA ILE A 613 -2.57 -13.66 28.57
C ILE A 613 -2.28 -12.55 27.58
N ASN A 614 -3.26 -11.70 27.26
CA ASN A 614 -3.12 -10.55 26.37
C ASN A 614 -2.27 -10.85 25.10
N PRO A 615 -2.56 -11.94 24.34
CA PRO A 615 -1.81 -12.27 23.14
C PRO A 615 -1.85 -11.12 22.14
N ASN A 616 -0.75 -10.91 21.41
CA ASN A 616 -0.82 -10.08 20.20
C ASN A 616 -1.72 -10.76 19.19
N ASN A 617 -1.55 -12.08 19.00
CA ASN A 617 -2.41 -12.89 18.15
C ASN A 617 -2.55 -14.32 18.70
N LEU A 618 -3.77 -14.85 18.64
CA LEU A 618 -4.10 -16.24 18.91
C LEU A 618 -4.99 -16.73 17.76
N ASP A 619 -4.64 -17.83 17.12
CA ASP A 619 -5.49 -18.51 16.14
C ASP A 619 -5.52 -20.02 16.40
N LEU A 620 -6.63 -20.51 16.94
CA LEU A 620 -6.90 -21.93 17.11
C LEU A 620 -7.82 -22.37 15.97
N ARG A 621 -7.26 -22.82 14.84
CA ARG A 621 -8.01 -23.03 13.60
C ARG A 621 -7.98 -24.48 13.11
N ASN A 622 -9.15 -25.12 13.13
CA ASN A 622 -9.34 -26.42 12.50
C ASN A 622 -9.99 -26.26 11.13
N SER A 623 -9.25 -26.46 10.05
CA SER A 623 -9.74 -26.35 8.67
C SER A 623 -10.48 -27.60 8.18
N SER A 624 -10.75 -28.59 9.02
CA SER A 624 -11.58 -29.74 8.62
C SER A 624 -13.03 -29.30 8.37
N THR A 625 -13.73 -30.01 7.48
CA THR A 625 -15.14 -29.72 7.14
C THR A 625 -16.12 -30.45 8.05
N GLY A 626 -15.65 -31.16 9.08
CA GLY A 626 -16.49 -31.92 10.00
C GLY A 626 -17.43 -31.04 10.82
N THR A 627 -18.66 -31.49 11.03
CA THR A 627 -19.73 -30.73 11.72
C THR A 627 -20.01 -31.25 13.15
N THR A 628 -19.22 -32.20 13.63
CA THR A 628 -19.33 -32.79 14.97
C THR A 628 -18.30 -32.17 15.92
N ALA A 629 -18.45 -32.43 17.24
CA ALA A 629 -17.52 -31.95 18.26
C ALA A 629 -16.08 -32.40 18.05
N ALA A 630 -15.86 -33.48 17.29
CA ALA A 630 -14.53 -33.95 16.93
C ALA A 630 -13.76 -32.96 16.04
N ALA A 631 -14.43 -32.05 15.33
CA ALA A 631 -13.80 -31.02 14.50
C ALA A 631 -13.63 -29.66 15.20
N SER A 632 -13.82 -29.61 16.53
CA SER A 632 -13.72 -28.37 17.30
C SER A 632 -12.28 -27.89 17.51
N SER A 633 -12.10 -26.66 17.99
CA SER A 633 -10.81 -26.16 18.44
C SER A 633 -10.39 -26.80 19.77
N ILE A 634 -11.33 -27.02 20.68
CA ILE A 634 -11.05 -27.47 22.05
C ILE A 634 -12.02 -28.58 22.44
N ASN A 635 -11.48 -29.64 23.04
CA ASN A 635 -12.29 -30.71 23.60
C ASN A 635 -13.04 -30.23 24.85
N GLN A 636 -14.38 -30.21 24.78
CA GLN A 636 -15.25 -29.63 25.82
C GLN A 636 -15.13 -30.31 27.18
N ASP A 637 -15.05 -31.64 27.22
CA ASP A 637 -15.16 -32.39 28.49
C ASP A 637 -13.79 -32.75 29.07
N ASN A 638 -12.74 -32.31 28.40
CA ASN A 638 -11.45 -32.92 28.59
C ASN A 638 -10.35 -31.92 28.87
N VAL A 639 -10.46 -30.60 28.68
CA VAL A 639 -9.41 -29.67 29.13
C VAL A 639 -9.70 -29.20 30.55
N GLY A 640 -8.70 -29.31 31.45
CA GLY A 640 -8.83 -28.93 32.85
C GLY A 640 -9.11 -27.44 33.01
N THR A 641 -8.25 -26.60 32.43
CA THR A 641 -8.44 -25.15 32.35
C THR A 641 -8.06 -24.64 30.98
N PHE A 642 -8.95 -23.88 30.35
CA PHE A 642 -8.67 -23.09 29.16
C PHE A 642 -9.03 -21.63 29.43
N GLU A 643 -8.11 -20.71 29.16
CA GLU A 643 -8.29 -19.31 29.50
C GLU A 643 -7.70 -18.36 28.45
N ILE A 644 -8.45 -17.31 28.10
CA ILE A 644 -8.00 -16.16 27.32
C ILE A 644 -8.25 -14.91 28.15
N GLN A 645 -7.24 -14.05 28.31
CA GLN A 645 -7.33 -12.80 29.07
C GLN A 645 -7.03 -11.59 28.19
N ASP A 646 -7.69 -10.47 28.50
CA ASP A 646 -7.44 -9.13 27.95
C ASP A 646 -7.32 -9.11 26.42
N SER A 647 -8.37 -9.51 25.70
CA SER A 647 -8.33 -9.65 24.24
C SER A 647 -9.65 -9.33 23.56
N ASN A 648 -9.61 -9.01 22.27
CA ASN A 648 -10.78 -9.11 21.40
C ASN A 648 -10.91 -10.56 20.93
N ILE A 649 -12.07 -11.18 21.12
CA ILE A 649 -12.30 -12.60 20.85
C ILE A 649 -13.28 -12.77 19.68
N SER A 650 -12.89 -13.56 18.68
CA SER A 650 -13.72 -13.92 17.54
C SER A 650 -13.91 -15.44 17.46
N LEU A 651 -15.14 -15.87 17.15
CA LEU A 651 -15.55 -17.28 17.15
C LEU A 651 -16.19 -17.67 15.81
N TRP A 652 -15.85 -18.87 15.32
CA TRP A 652 -16.50 -19.48 14.17
C TRP A 652 -17.10 -20.83 14.55
N LYS A 653 -18.36 -21.03 14.18
CA LYS A 653 -19.08 -22.28 14.36
C LYS A 653 -18.53 -23.39 13.46
N LEU A 654 -18.82 -24.63 13.83
CA LEU A 654 -18.51 -25.81 13.01
C LEU A 654 -19.08 -25.77 11.59
N ALA A 655 -20.18 -25.07 11.31
CA ALA A 655 -20.70 -24.99 9.94
C ALA A 655 -20.01 -23.90 9.10
N SER A 656 -19.28 -22.97 9.73
CA SER A 656 -18.81 -21.74 9.11
C SER A 656 -17.46 -21.94 8.42
N SER A 657 -17.21 -21.12 7.39
CA SER A 657 -15.91 -21.05 6.75
C SER A 657 -14.88 -20.45 7.71
N VAL A 658 -13.74 -21.12 7.88
CA VAL A 658 -12.66 -20.64 8.76
C VAL A 658 -11.92 -19.42 8.20
N THR A 659 -12.07 -19.12 6.90
CA THR A 659 -11.46 -17.97 6.22
C THR A 659 -12.44 -16.81 6.02
N GLY A 660 -13.73 -17.01 6.28
CA GLY A 660 -14.74 -15.94 6.27
C GLY A 660 -14.72 -15.10 7.54
N GLY A 661 -15.57 -14.07 7.61
CA GLY A 661 -15.81 -13.33 8.85
C GLY A 661 -16.31 -14.24 9.98
N ALA A 662 -15.99 -13.88 11.22
CA ALA A 662 -16.44 -14.60 12.41
C ALA A 662 -17.96 -14.56 12.57
N ASP A 663 -18.52 -15.62 13.18
CA ASP A 663 -19.94 -15.66 13.56
C ASP A 663 -20.23 -14.76 14.75
N TYR A 664 -19.27 -14.67 15.67
CA TYR A 664 -19.33 -13.80 16.84
C TYR A 664 -18.01 -13.08 17.03
N SER A 665 -18.06 -11.82 17.40
CA SER A 665 -16.90 -11.01 17.75
C SER A 665 -17.20 -10.18 18.98
N TYR A 666 -16.30 -10.21 19.95
CA TYR A 666 -16.40 -9.51 21.22
C TYR A 666 -15.13 -8.70 21.43
N SER A 667 -15.29 -7.51 21.99
CA SER A 667 -14.21 -6.56 22.14
C SER A 667 -13.92 -6.32 23.62
N ASN A 668 -12.65 -6.07 23.97
CA ASN A 668 -12.23 -5.81 25.35
C ASN A 668 -12.67 -6.89 26.36
N VAL A 669 -12.57 -8.17 25.99
CA VAL A 669 -12.88 -9.27 26.90
C VAL A 669 -11.72 -9.42 27.89
N SER A 670 -11.94 -9.04 29.16
CA SER A 670 -10.93 -9.20 30.19
C SER A 670 -10.66 -10.67 30.52
N GLN A 671 -11.69 -11.52 30.48
CA GLN A 671 -11.52 -12.95 30.72
C GLN A 671 -12.59 -13.80 30.01
N LEU A 672 -12.14 -14.86 29.35
CA LEU A 672 -12.91 -16.05 29.00
C LEU A 672 -12.22 -17.24 29.66
N LEU A 673 -12.93 -17.94 30.53
CA LEU A 673 -12.41 -19.06 31.31
C LEU A 673 -13.35 -20.26 31.16
N GLN A 674 -12.78 -21.40 30.78
CA GLN A 674 -13.42 -22.71 30.81
C GLN A 674 -12.69 -23.61 31.83
N GLN A 675 -13.43 -24.19 32.75
CA GLN A 675 -12.94 -25.20 33.71
C GLN A 675 -13.79 -26.47 33.57
N GLY A 676 -13.22 -27.52 32.98
CA GLY A 676 -14.01 -28.66 32.51
C GLY A 676 -15.10 -28.18 31.54
N SER A 677 -16.37 -28.49 31.83
CA SER A 677 -17.52 -28.04 31.04
C SER A 677 -18.07 -26.66 31.43
N ALA A 678 -17.65 -26.10 32.57
CA ALA A 678 -18.13 -24.81 33.05
C ALA A 678 -17.42 -23.66 32.32
N VAL A 679 -18.19 -22.68 31.83
CA VAL A 679 -17.70 -21.51 31.10
C VAL A 679 -18.13 -20.24 31.84
N THR A 680 -17.18 -19.34 32.06
CA THR A 680 -17.41 -17.99 32.58
C THR A 680 -16.72 -16.97 31.67
N ALA A 681 -17.38 -15.86 31.36
CA ALA A 681 -16.76 -14.76 30.63
C ALA A 681 -17.22 -13.41 31.16
N THR A 682 -16.38 -12.39 31.02
CA THR A 682 -16.75 -11.02 31.43
C THR A 682 -17.85 -10.41 30.57
N ASP A 683 -17.99 -10.88 29.33
CA ASP A 683 -19.12 -10.55 28.45
C ASP A 683 -20.18 -11.67 28.51
N SER A 684 -21.41 -11.32 28.88
CA SER A 684 -22.50 -12.29 29.07
C SER A 684 -22.97 -12.95 27.77
N ASN A 685 -22.86 -12.25 26.63
CA ASN A 685 -23.19 -12.81 25.32
C ASN A 685 -22.10 -13.78 24.88
N LEU A 686 -20.82 -13.45 25.11
CA LEU A 686 -19.72 -14.39 24.91
C LEU A 686 -19.91 -15.64 25.76
N GLN A 687 -20.19 -15.50 27.05
CA GLN A 687 -20.42 -16.65 27.95
C GLN A 687 -21.54 -17.57 27.41
N SER A 688 -22.62 -16.97 26.89
CA SER A 688 -23.78 -17.72 26.36
C SER A 688 -23.51 -18.38 25.00
N ASN A 689 -22.71 -17.73 24.15
CA ASN A 689 -22.44 -18.18 22.78
C ASN A 689 -21.20 -19.08 22.68
N TYR A 690 -20.30 -19.05 23.67
CA TYR A 690 -19.10 -19.88 23.68
C TYR A 690 -19.42 -21.31 24.12
N LEU A 691 -19.38 -22.24 23.16
CA LEU A 691 -19.46 -23.67 23.39
C LEU A 691 -18.30 -24.32 22.67
N SER A 692 -17.25 -24.73 23.40
CA SER A 692 -16.00 -25.25 22.83
C SER A 692 -16.23 -26.39 21.82
N SER A 693 -17.16 -27.32 22.09
CA SER A 693 -17.55 -28.40 21.17
C SER A 693 -18.24 -27.95 19.87
N LYS A 694 -18.59 -26.67 19.73
CA LYS A 694 -19.26 -26.09 18.57
C LYS A 694 -18.42 -25.02 17.87
N MET A 695 -17.23 -24.70 18.38
CA MET A 695 -16.32 -23.73 17.76
C MET A 695 -15.24 -24.46 16.97
N ARG A 696 -15.15 -24.15 15.68
CA ARG A 696 -14.10 -24.64 14.76
C ARG A 696 -12.85 -23.77 14.79
N ARG A 697 -13.06 -22.48 15.00
CA ARG A 697 -12.01 -21.48 15.09
C ARG A 697 -12.27 -20.57 16.28
N ILE A 698 -11.24 -20.34 17.06
CA ILE A 698 -11.22 -19.35 18.14
C ILE A 698 -10.02 -18.46 17.87
N SER A 699 -10.25 -17.16 17.78
CA SER A 699 -9.19 -16.17 17.65
C SER A 699 -9.26 -15.17 18.79
N ALA A 700 -8.10 -14.75 19.27
CA ALA A 700 -7.97 -13.62 20.19
C ALA A 700 -6.87 -12.68 19.69
N THR A 701 -7.20 -11.42 19.43
CA THR A 701 -6.27 -10.46 18.82
C THR A 701 -6.25 -9.12 19.55
N ASN A 702 -5.04 -8.64 19.76
CA ASN A 702 -4.75 -7.26 20.16
C ASN A 702 -3.86 -6.55 19.13
N GLN A 703 -3.72 -7.13 17.92
CA GLN A 703 -3.03 -6.49 16.82
C GLN A 703 -3.73 -5.19 16.43
N LYS A 704 -2.94 -4.24 15.91
CA LYS A 704 -3.49 -3.07 15.23
C LYS A 704 -4.11 -3.53 13.91
N PRO A 705 -5.37 -3.19 13.62
CA PRO A 705 -5.98 -3.53 12.34
C PRO A 705 -5.26 -2.82 11.19
N GLN A 706 -5.41 -3.33 9.98
CA GLN A 706 -4.93 -2.70 8.75
C GLN A 706 -6.14 -2.28 7.90
N LEU A 707 -6.00 -1.12 7.25
CA LEU A 707 -6.98 -0.56 6.33
C LEU A 707 -6.39 -0.44 4.94
N ALA A 708 -7.14 -0.86 3.94
CA ALA A 708 -6.81 -0.60 2.54
C ALA A 708 -8.06 -0.13 1.81
N PHE A 709 -7.94 0.91 0.99
CA PHE A 709 -9.00 1.28 0.06
C PHE A 709 -9.24 0.14 -0.93
N ASN A 710 -10.51 -0.07 -1.26
CA ASN A 710 -10.91 -1.08 -2.22
C ASN A 710 -12.14 -0.56 -2.95
N ASN A 711 -11.95 0.12 -4.06
CA ASN A 711 -12.99 0.77 -4.84
C ASN A 711 -14.15 -0.20 -5.12
N PRO A 712 -15.41 0.21 -4.84
CA PRO A 712 -16.57 -0.68 -4.97
C PRO A 712 -16.83 -1.20 -6.38
N TYR A 713 -16.34 -0.51 -7.41
CA TYR A 713 -16.62 -0.80 -8.82
C TYR A 713 -15.61 -1.75 -9.45
N ASP A 714 -14.31 -1.52 -9.22
CA ASP A 714 -13.23 -2.25 -9.89
C ASP A 714 -12.31 -3.03 -8.92
N GLY A 715 -12.50 -2.86 -7.60
CA GLY A 715 -11.70 -3.53 -6.58
C GLY A 715 -10.27 -2.99 -6.42
N THR A 716 -9.91 -1.90 -7.11
CA THR A 716 -8.58 -1.27 -7.02
C THR A 716 -8.47 -0.41 -5.76
N THR A 717 -7.27 0.11 -5.46
CA THR A 717 -7.09 1.12 -4.39
C THR A 717 -7.40 2.55 -4.88
N LYS A 718 -7.72 2.73 -6.17
CA LYS A 718 -7.90 4.04 -6.81
C LYS A 718 -9.23 4.66 -6.38
N LEU A 719 -9.18 5.92 -5.98
CA LEU A 719 -10.35 6.76 -5.76
C LEU A 719 -10.47 7.72 -6.93
N THR A 720 -11.67 7.91 -7.46
CA THR A 720 -11.92 8.78 -8.61
C THR A 720 -12.99 9.81 -8.32
N ASP A 721 -12.93 10.96 -9.00
CA ASP A 721 -13.96 11.98 -8.93
C ASP A 721 -15.28 11.58 -9.60
N ALA A 722 -15.31 10.42 -10.29
CA ALA A 722 -16.53 9.76 -10.74
C ALA A 722 -17.20 8.88 -9.67
N ASP A 723 -16.60 8.72 -8.49
CA ASP A 723 -17.14 7.91 -7.39
C ASP A 723 -18.03 8.74 -6.45
N GLN A 724 -19.13 8.15 -5.98
CA GLN A 724 -19.93 8.63 -4.84
C GLN A 724 -19.85 7.70 -3.63
N LYS A 725 -19.19 6.54 -3.77
CA LYS A 725 -19.05 5.54 -2.72
C LYS A 725 -17.59 5.32 -2.38
N LEU A 726 -17.33 5.17 -1.08
CA LEU A 726 -16.03 4.79 -0.54
C LEU A 726 -16.14 3.39 0.03
N ARG A 727 -15.16 2.54 -0.25
CA ARG A 727 -15.05 1.21 0.36
C ARG A 727 -13.63 0.96 0.82
N THR A 728 -13.49 0.43 2.02
CA THR A 728 -12.23 -0.06 2.57
C THR A 728 -12.39 -1.48 3.03
N ARG A 729 -11.29 -2.23 2.97
CA ARG A 729 -11.18 -3.56 3.53
C ARG A 729 -10.42 -3.49 4.84
N VAL A 730 -10.94 -4.15 5.87
CA VAL A 730 -10.39 -4.15 7.23
C VAL A 730 -9.82 -5.53 7.54
N ILE A 731 -8.52 -5.58 7.82
CA ILE A 731 -7.81 -6.80 8.25
C ILE A 731 -7.54 -6.65 9.75
N VAL A 732 -8.06 -7.57 10.57
CA VAL A 732 -7.92 -7.52 12.03
C VAL A 732 -6.69 -8.25 12.55
N ALA A 733 -6.15 -9.18 11.76
CA ALA A 733 -4.90 -9.87 12.05
C ALA A 733 -4.32 -10.53 10.79
N MET A 734 -3.01 -10.77 10.78
CA MET A 734 -2.37 -11.70 9.84
C MET A 734 -2.05 -13.01 10.58
N VAL A 735 -2.53 -14.13 10.05
CA VAL A 735 -2.40 -15.46 10.67
C VAL A 735 -1.75 -16.43 9.68
N PRO A 736 -1.01 -17.46 10.13
CA PRO A 736 -0.45 -18.46 9.23
C PRO A 736 -1.53 -19.15 8.39
N ASP A 737 -1.17 -19.64 7.21
CA ASP A 737 -2.00 -20.54 6.41
C ASP A 737 -2.07 -21.96 7.03
N THR A 738 -2.75 -22.90 6.39
CA THR A 738 -2.93 -24.26 6.93
C THR A 738 -1.74 -25.20 6.64
N ASN A 739 -0.71 -24.71 5.94
CA ASN A 739 0.46 -25.52 5.56
C ASN A 739 1.57 -25.49 6.62
N GLY A 740 1.45 -24.63 7.63
CA GLY A 740 2.46 -24.45 8.68
C GLY A 740 3.78 -23.88 8.14
N VAL A 741 4.88 -24.16 8.84
CA VAL A 741 6.21 -23.75 8.41
C VAL A 741 6.67 -24.57 7.19
N GLN A 742 7.30 -23.89 6.24
CA GLN A 742 7.83 -24.44 4.99
C GLN A 742 9.24 -25.01 5.17
N ASP A 743 9.69 -25.81 4.21
CA ASP A 743 10.98 -26.53 4.30
C ASP A 743 12.19 -25.57 4.35
N ASP A 744 12.01 -24.31 3.94
CA ASP A 744 12.99 -23.25 4.07
C ASP A 744 12.98 -22.55 5.44
N GLY A 745 12.01 -22.88 6.31
CA GLY A 745 11.80 -22.25 7.61
C GLY A 745 10.83 -21.06 7.58
N THR A 746 10.25 -20.72 6.43
CA THR A 746 9.31 -19.59 6.30
C THR A 746 7.87 -19.99 6.65
N VAL A 747 7.05 -19.02 7.05
CA VAL A 747 5.62 -19.21 7.30
C VAL A 747 4.85 -18.27 6.38
N ASN A 748 3.89 -18.82 5.63
CA ASN A 748 3.00 -18.02 4.81
C ASN A 748 1.82 -17.50 5.65
N TYR A 749 1.54 -16.19 5.57
CA TYR A 749 0.48 -15.54 6.33
C TYR A 749 -0.67 -15.11 5.42
N ILE A 750 -1.90 -15.32 5.91
CA ILE A 750 -3.15 -14.93 5.28
C ILE A 750 -3.90 -13.92 6.17
N PRO A 751 -4.69 -13.03 5.57
CA PRO A 751 -5.47 -12.05 6.31
C PRO A 751 -6.68 -12.68 7.00
N GLN A 752 -6.92 -12.26 8.24
CA GLN A 752 -8.21 -12.39 8.90
C GLN A 752 -8.97 -11.08 8.75
N TYR A 753 -10.09 -11.12 8.04
CA TYR A 753 -10.93 -9.95 7.82
C TYR A 753 -11.86 -9.69 9.00
N ALA A 754 -12.24 -8.43 9.20
CA ALA A 754 -13.26 -8.06 10.17
C ALA A 754 -14.60 -8.75 9.86
N SER A 755 -15.36 -9.14 10.89
CA SER A 755 -16.72 -9.67 10.73
C SER A 755 -17.75 -8.55 10.60
N ALA A 756 -18.99 -8.93 10.28
CA ALA A 756 -20.10 -7.98 10.20
C ALA A 756 -20.29 -7.23 11.53
N GLY A 757 -20.32 -5.91 11.48
CA GLY A 757 -20.49 -5.04 12.64
C GLY A 757 -19.33 -5.04 13.65
N GLN A 758 -18.21 -5.70 13.37
CA GLN A 758 -17.08 -5.77 14.30
C GLN A 758 -16.39 -4.43 14.46
N LEU A 759 -16.22 -3.68 13.36
CA LEU A 759 -15.53 -2.40 13.35
C LEU A 759 -16.31 -1.36 12.54
N THR A 760 -16.17 -0.11 12.96
CA THR A 760 -16.67 1.06 12.24
C THR A 760 -15.50 1.78 11.59
N VAL A 761 -15.62 2.08 10.29
CA VAL A 761 -14.66 2.91 9.55
C VAL A 761 -15.23 4.30 9.37
N SER A 762 -14.48 5.31 9.79
CA SER A 762 -14.76 6.73 9.61
C SER A 762 -13.95 7.28 8.44
N TYR A 763 -14.63 7.86 7.46
CA TYR A 763 -14.05 8.49 6.28
C TYR A 763 -14.13 10.01 6.41
N SER A 764 -12.98 10.69 6.40
CA SER A 764 -12.88 12.13 6.22
C SER A 764 -12.72 12.43 4.72
N VAL A 765 -13.72 13.09 4.13
CA VAL A 765 -13.83 13.38 2.70
C VAL A 765 -14.54 14.72 2.50
N ASN A 766 -14.02 15.59 1.63
CA ASN A 766 -14.61 16.90 1.33
C ASN A 766 -14.96 17.75 2.57
N GLY A 767 -14.16 17.65 3.64
CA GLY A 767 -14.40 18.34 4.91
C GLY A 767 -15.55 17.76 5.76
N LYS A 768 -16.09 16.59 5.40
CA LYS A 768 -17.13 15.86 6.14
C LYS A 768 -16.58 14.53 6.66
N THR A 769 -17.15 14.05 7.77
CA THR A 769 -16.92 12.70 8.28
C THR A 769 -18.16 11.83 8.07
N ILE A 770 -18.00 10.67 7.44
CA ILE A 770 -19.06 9.66 7.28
C ILE A 770 -18.56 8.32 7.82
N THR A 771 -19.46 7.48 8.33
CA THR A 771 -19.08 6.19 8.94
C THR A 771 -19.77 5.02 8.26
N ALA A 772 -19.10 3.88 8.18
CA ALA A 772 -19.70 2.61 7.77
C ALA A 772 -19.23 1.46 8.67
N GLN A 773 -20.13 0.53 8.97
CA GLN A 773 -19.80 -0.72 9.65
C GLN A 773 -19.21 -1.73 8.66
N THR A 774 -18.34 -2.61 9.14
CA THR A 774 -17.85 -3.75 8.36
C THR A 774 -18.98 -4.74 8.05
N ASP A 775 -18.96 -5.33 6.86
CA ASP A 775 -19.80 -6.46 6.47
C ASP A 775 -19.14 -7.81 6.81
N SER A 776 -19.78 -8.93 6.44
CA SER A 776 -19.27 -10.29 6.71
C SER A 776 -17.98 -10.65 5.96
N ASN A 777 -17.59 -9.85 4.97
CA ASN A 777 -16.36 -10.01 4.18
C ASN A 777 -15.27 -9.00 4.61
N GLY A 778 -15.54 -8.21 5.64
CA GLY A 778 -14.64 -7.20 6.19
C GLY A 778 -14.56 -5.92 5.36
N TYR A 779 -15.55 -5.63 4.52
CA TYR A 779 -15.64 -4.35 3.84
C TYR A 779 -16.52 -3.37 4.62
N ALA A 780 -16.06 -2.13 4.76
CA ALA A 780 -16.89 -1.02 5.18
C ALA A 780 -17.18 -0.15 3.94
N THR A 781 -18.44 -0.03 3.54
CA THR A 781 -18.83 0.77 2.36
C THR A 781 -19.72 1.93 2.80
N ALA A 782 -19.31 3.15 2.46
CA ALA A 782 -20.05 4.38 2.78
C ALA A 782 -20.48 5.07 1.49
N ASN A 783 -21.72 5.58 1.46
CA ASN A 783 -22.18 6.47 0.41
C ASN A 783 -21.92 7.92 0.84
N VAL A 784 -21.17 8.66 0.03
CA VAL A 784 -20.85 10.08 0.25
C VAL A 784 -22.03 10.96 -0.17
N GLY A 785 -22.84 10.51 -1.13
CA GLY A 785 -23.98 11.25 -1.69
C GLY A 785 -23.61 12.40 -2.64
N THR A 786 -22.32 12.64 -2.84
CA THR A 786 -21.75 13.60 -3.79
C THR A 786 -20.48 13.01 -4.41
N PHE A 787 -20.15 13.42 -5.63
CA PHE A 787 -18.89 13.05 -6.26
C PHE A 787 -17.68 13.49 -5.43
N LEU A 788 -16.65 12.65 -5.41
CA LEU A 788 -15.37 12.99 -4.80
C LEU A 788 -14.73 14.16 -5.56
N LYS A 789 -14.00 15.03 -4.87
CA LYS A 789 -13.33 16.16 -5.52
C LYS A 789 -11.92 15.75 -5.95
N ALA A 790 -11.62 15.83 -7.25
CA ALA A 790 -10.28 15.56 -7.78
C ALA A 790 -9.18 16.33 -7.02
N GLY A 791 -8.03 15.69 -6.83
CA GLY A 791 -6.87 16.25 -6.12
C GLY A 791 -7.01 16.33 -4.60
N THR A 792 -8.17 15.97 -4.03
CA THR A 792 -8.34 15.94 -2.57
C THR A 792 -7.90 14.60 -1.97
N THR A 793 -7.50 14.63 -0.69
CA THR A 793 -7.16 13.43 0.08
C THR A 793 -8.38 12.96 0.86
N VAL A 794 -8.71 11.68 0.72
CA VAL A 794 -9.67 10.96 1.55
C VAL A 794 -8.90 10.17 2.61
N THR A 795 -9.30 10.32 3.87
CA THR A 795 -8.72 9.54 4.98
C THR A 795 -9.76 8.60 5.54
N ALA A 796 -9.54 7.30 5.43
CA ALA A 796 -10.28 6.30 6.17
C ALA A 796 -9.57 6.01 7.49
N SER A 797 -10.33 5.83 8.56
CA SER A 797 -9.80 5.56 9.90
C SER A 797 -10.68 4.57 10.62
N THR A 798 -10.07 3.68 11.40
CA THR A 798 -10.79 2.82 12.35
C THR A 798 -9.92 2.68 13.59
N SER A 799 -10.55 2.37 14.71
CA SER A 799 -9.81 2.10 15.94
C SER A 799 -10.15 0.70 16.40
N ASN A 800 -9.16 -0.03 16.88
CA ASN A 800 -9.46 -1.17 17.73
C ASN A 800 -9.92 -0.67 19.11
N THR A 801 -10.48 -1.58 19.88
CA THR A 801 -11.05 -1.31 21.20
C THR A 801 -9.99 -0.91 22.25
N SER A 802 -8.70 -1.11 21.94
CA SER A 802 -7.54 -0.60 22.70
C SER A 802 -7.28 0.90 22.48
N GLY A 803 -8.11 1.57 21.68
CA GLY A 803 -8.02 3.02 21.41
C GLY A 803 -6.96 3.41 20.39
N THR A 804 -6.30 2.44 19.74
CA THR A 804 -5.32 2.74 18.69
C THR A 804 -6.03 2.97 17.36
N THR A 805 -6.03 4.22 16.89
CA THR A 805 -6.53 4.58 15.57
C THR A 805 -5.50 4.23 14.49
N VAL A 806 -5.97 3.57 13.43
CA VAL A 806 -5.22 3.33 12.20
C VAL A 806 -5.89 4.05 11.05
N THR A 807 -5.09 4.50 10.09
CA THR A 807 -5.57 5.32 8.97
C THR A 807 -5.06 4.80 7.64
N ALA A 808 -5.87 4.92 6.59
CA ALA A 808 -5.47 4.79 5.21
C ALA A 808 -5.84 6.07 4.45
N THR A 809 -4.93 6.57 3.61
CA THR A 809 -5.14 7.79 2.82
C THR A 809 -5.13 7.45 1.34
N GLY A 810 -6.03 8.06 0.57
CA GLY A 810 -6.08 7.96 -0.88
C GLY A 810 -6.31 9.33 -1.50
N THR A 811 -5.66 9.63 -2.61
CA THR A 811 -5.89 10.86 -3.37
C THR A 811 -6.90 10.57 -4.47
N VAL A 812 -7.89 11.45 -4.62
CA VAL A 812 -8.90 11.35 -5.66
C VAL A 812 -8.28 11.73 -7.00
N VAL A 813 -8.27 10.79 -7.93
CA VAL A 813 -7.78 10.98 -9.30
C VAL A 813 -8.90 11.52 -10.17
N ASP A 814 -8.58 12.51 -10.97
CA ASP A 814 -9.46 13.02 -12.00
C ASP A 814 -9.55 12.03 -13.18
N VAL A 815 -10.77 11.57 -13.45
CA VAL A 815 -11.12 10.74 -14.60
C VAL A 815 -12.32 11.31 -15.37
N THR A 816 -12.83 12.46 -14.96
CA THR A 816 -14.05 13.03 -15.54
C THR A 816 -13.67 13.93 -16.72
N PRO A 817 -14.28 13.75 -17.91
CA PRO A 817 -14.03 14.66 -19.01
C PRO A 817 -14.72 16.02 -18.75
N PRO A 818 -14.24 17.10 -19.38
CA PRO A 818 -14.91 18.40 -19.33
C PRO A 818 -16.34 18.32 -19.88
N ASN A 819 -17.19 19.28 -19.51
CA ASN A 819 -18.53 19.38 -20.10
C ASN A 819 -18.46 19.52 -21.64
N PRO A 820 -19.33 18.85 -22.41
CA PRO A 820 -19.36 18.99 -23.87
C PRO A 820 -19.67 20.43 -24.33
N ALA A 821 -19.29 20.75 -25.57
CA ALA A 821 -19.55 22.05 -26.17
C ALA A 821 -21.05 22.30 -26.43
N THR A 822 -21.71 23.14 -25.64
CA THR A 822 -23.17 23.36 -25.73
C THR A 822 -23.60 24.61 -26.51
N MET A 823 -22.68 25.47 -26.96
CA MET A 823 -22.99 26.73 -27.64
C MET A 823 -21.99 27.04 -28.75
N VAL A 824 -22.17 26.44 -29.94
CA VAL A 824 -21.31 26.73 -31.10
C VAL A 824 -21.83 27.92 -31.90
N SER A 825 -20.92 28.76 -32.39
CA SER A 825 -21.24 29.88 -33.29
C SER A 825 -20.30 29.87 -34.50
N PRO A 826 -20.81 29.95 -35.74
CA PRO A 826 -22.23 30.06 -36.11
C PRO A 826 -23.02 28.74 -35.95
N ASP A 827 -24.32 28.84 -35.68
CA ASP A 827 -25.29 27.73 -35.68
C ASP A 827 -26.47 28.09 -36.61
N PRO A 828 -26.72 27.35 -37.72
CA PRO A 828 -26.01 26.14 -38.14
C PRO A 828 -24.64 26.43 -38.75
N ILE A 829 -23.71 25.48 -38.60
CA ILE A 829 -22.46 25.45 -39.36
C ILE A 829 -22.79 25.25 -40.84
N ARG A 830 -22.35 26.16 -41.71
CA ARG A 830 -22.58 26.12 -43.17
C ARG A 830 -21.34 25.71 -43.96
N VAL A 831 -21.51 25.35 -45.23
CA VAL A 831 -20.40 24.96 -46.13
C VAL A 831 -19.31 26.02 -46.26
N SER A 832 -19.65 27.31 -46.14
CA SER A 832 -18.69 28.43 -46.15
C SER A 832 -18.06 28.75 -44.79
N THR A 833 -18.37 28.01 -43.72
CA THR A 833 -17.93 28.35 -42.36
C THR A 833 -16.43 28.15 -42.21
N GLY A 834 -15.68 29.25 -42.14
CA GLY A 834 -14.24 29.22 -41.92
C GLY A 834 -13.82 29.01 -40.46
N THR A 835 -14.69 29.24 -39.49
CA THR A 835 -14.36 29.15 -38.06
C THR A 835 -15.59 28.80 -37.25
N VAL A 836 -15.42 27.93 -36.24
CA VAL A 836 -16.44 27.63 -35.24
C VAL A 836 -15.90 27.98 -33.87
N SER A 837 -16.70 28.63 -33.05
CA SER A 837 -16.32 29.06 -31.71
C SER A 837 -17.35 28.61 -30.67
N GLY A 838 -16.95 28.54 -29.41
CA GLY A 838 -17.86 28.26 -28.31
C GLY A 838 -17.45 28.92 -26.99
N GLN A 839 -18.34 28.81 -26.01
CA GLN A 839 -18.24 29.43 -24.68
C GLN A 839 -18.49 28.40 -23.57
N ASN A 840 -18.20 28.77 -22.32
CA ASN A 840 -18.37 27.94 -21.12
C ASN A 840 -17.57 26.63 -21.11
N GLY A 841 -16.49 26.55 -21.89
CA GLY A 841 -15.55 25.43 -21.81
C GLY A 841 -14.72 25.50 -20.53
N GLU A 842 -14.25 24.34 -20.06
CA GLU A 842 -13.29 24.28 -18.95
C GLU A 842 -11.94 24.88 -19.39
N PRO A 843 -11.41 25.90 -18.68
CA PRO A 843 -10.13 26.52 -19.01
C PRO A 843 -8.99 25.51 -19.15
N GLY A 844 -8.21 25.61 -20.23
CA GLY A 844 -7.08 24.71 -20.48
C GLY A 844 -7.44 23.37 -21.12
N ALA A 845 -8.74 23.03 -21.26
CA ALA A 845 -9.15 21.84 -22.00
C ALA A 845 -8.78 21.96 -23.50
N GLN A 846 -8.37 20.86 -24.11
CA GLN A 846 -8.21 20.75 -25.56
C GLN A 846 -9.57 20.59 -26.24
N VAL A 847 -9.74 21.30 -27.35
CA VAL A 847 -10.87 21.14 -28.25
C VAL A 847 -10.38 20.56 -29.57
N THR A 848 -10.97 19.45 -29.99
CA THR A 848 -10.64 18.75 -31.24
C THR A 848 -11.90 18.44 -32.04
N LEU A 849 -11.74 18.17 -33.33
CA LEU A 849 -12.87 17.94 -34.24
C LEU A 849 -12.73 16.60 -34.98
N ALA A 850 -13.86 15.91 -35.16
CA ALA A 850 -14.01 14.84 -36.13
C ALA A 850 -14.99 15.24 -37.22
N LEU A 851 -14.63 14.97 -38.47
CA LEU A 851 -15.49 15.16 -39.64
C LEU A 851 -15.87 13.78 -40.19
N ASN A 852 -17.17 13.48 -40.24
CA ASN A 852 -17.71 12.19 -40.70
C ASN A 852 -17.04 10.97 -40.01
N GLY A 853 -16.78 11.09 -38.71
CA GLY A 853 -16.14 10.05 -37.89
C GLY A 853 -14.61 9.99 -37.99
N GLN A 854 -13.96 10.85 -38.78
CA GLN A 854 -12.50 10.91 -38.89
C GLN A 854 -11.93 12.12 -38.14
N ILE A 855 -11.02 11.87 -37.18
CA ILE A 855 -10.34 12.92 -36.39
C ILE A 855 -9.49 13.80 -37.29
N GLN A 856 -9.66 15.11 -37.19
CA GLN A 856 -8.89 16.11 -37.92
C GLN A 856 -7.71 16.59 -37.06
N THR A 857 -6.55 15.98 -37.23
CA THR A 857 -5.36 16.23 -36.37
C THR A 857 -4.82 17.68 -36.43
N ASN A 858 -5.08 18.38 -37.55
CA ASN A 858 -4.68 19.78 -37.75
C ASN A 858 -5.72 20.79 -37.24
N VAL A 859 -6.89 20.34 -36.80
CA VAL A 859 -7.99 21.19 -36.32
C VAL A 859 -8.15 20.99 -34.82
N LYS A 860 -7.40 21.77 -34.06
CA LYS A 860 -7.38 21.74 -32.60
C LYS A 860 -7.15 23.13 -32.02
N THR A 861 -7.66 23.35 -30.82
CA THR A 861 -7.41 24.57 -30.03
C THR A 861 -7.44 24.24 -28.54
N VAL A 862 -7.21 25.24 -27.69
CA VAL A 862 -7.33 25.13 -26.23
C VAL A 862 -8.36 26.15 -25.75
N VAL A 863 -9.12 25.79 -24.73
CA VAL A 863 -10.07 26.71 -24.09
C VAL A 863 -9.30 27.79 -23.30
N ASN A 864 -9.62 29.04 -23.59
CA ASN A 864 -9.06 30.20 -22.92
C ASN A 864 -9.50 30.28 -21.45
N ALA A 865 -8.79 31.08 -20.64
CA ALA A 865 -9.11 31.30 -19.23
C ALA A 865 -10.53 31.82 -18.97
N ASN A 866 -11.13 32.53 -19.95
CA ASN A 866 -12.51 33.03 -19.89
C ASN A 866 -13.57 32.01 -20.38
N GLY A 867 -13.17 30.75 -20.63
CA GLY A 867 -14.06 29.68 -21.09
C GLY A 867 -14.40 29.70 -22.59
N THR A 868 -13.78 30.58 -23.37
CA THR A 868 -14.01 30.67 -24.83
C THR A 868 -13.00 29.83 -25.62
N TRP A 869 -13.39 29.36 -26.80
CA TRP A 869 -12.50 28.64 -27.72
C TRP A 869 -12.91 28.86 -29.18
N SER A 870 -11.98 28.66 -30.12
CA SER A 870 -12.21 28.83 -31.56
C SER A 870 -11.38 27.83 -32.38
N LEU A 871 -12.07 27.10 -33.27
CA LEU A 871 -11.50 26.15 -34.22
C LEU A 871 -11.54 26.73 -35.63
N ASN A 872 -10.39 26.73 -36.31
CA ASN A 872 -10.29 27.13 -37.71
C ASN A 872 -10.64 25.95 -38.62
N LEU A 873 -11.65 26.14 -39.48
CA LEU A 873 -12.15 25.15 -40.42
C LEU A 873 -11.76 25.43 -41.89
N THR A 874 -11.03 26.52 -42.18
CA THR A 874 -10.71 26.97 -43.56
C THR A 874 -9.98 25.94 -44.43
N GLY A 875 -9.33 24.94 -43.83
CA GLY A 875 -8.67 23.83 -44.55
C GLY A 875 -9.55 22.59 -44.77
N LEU A 876 -10.80 22.59 -44.31
CA LEU A 876 -11.74 21.48 -44.45
C LEU A 876 -12.68 21.70 -45.64
N SER A 877 -12.86 20.70 -46.50
CA SER A 877 -13.84 20.74 -47.60
C SER A 877 -15.23 20.30 -47.11
N LEU A 878 -15.93 21.20 -46.40
CA LEU A 878 -17.25 20.92 -45.84
C LEU A 878 -18.33 20.78 -46.93
N LYS A 879 -19.19 19.77 -46.80
CA LYS A 879 -20.34 19.51 -47.67
C LYS A 879 -21.64 19.50 -46.87
N ILE A 880 -22.74 19.81 -47.54
CA ILE A 880 -24.08 19.71 -46.93
C ILE A 880 -24.30 18.28 -46.45
N GLY A 881 -24.72 18.14 -45.19
CA GLY A 881 -24.96 16.84 -44.55
C GLY A 881 -23.74 16.22 -43.86
N ASP A 882 -22.55 16.82 -43.96
CA ASP A 882 -21.40 16.38 -43.18
C ASP A 882 -21.68 16.48 -41.68
N LYS A 883 -21.22 15.47 -40.92
CA LYS A 883 -21.33 15.42 -39.47
C LYS A 883 -20.03 15.89 -38.83
N ILE A 884 -20.12 16.94 -38.04
CA ILE A 884 -19.02 17.49 -37.25
C ILE A 884 -19.25 17.10 -35.78
N ILE A 885 -18.24 16.47 -35.17
CA ILE A 885 -18.24 16.13 -33.73
C ILE A 885 -17.13 16.92 -33.06
N ILE A 886 -17.47 17.68 -32.02
CA ILE A 886 -16.51 18.50 -31.29
C ILE A 886 -16.25 17.87 -29.93
N TYR A 887 -15.01 17.48 -29.67
CA TYR A 887 -14.63 16.84 -28.42
C TYR A 887 -13.83 17.79 -27.55
N MET A 888 -14.19 17.81 -26.27
CA MET A 888 -13.40 18.42 -25.20
C MET A 888 -12.59 17.33 -24.52
N ALA A 889 -11.34 17.63 -24.20
CA ALA A 889 -10.48 16.80 -23.36
C ALA A 889 -9.78 17.66 -22.32
N ASP A 890 -9.72 17.23 -21.06
CA ASP A 890 -8.99 17.95 -20.03
C ASP A 890 -7.46 17.87 -20.23
N SER A 891 -6.72 18.42 -19.28
CA SER A 891 -5.25 18.38 -19.28
C SER A 891 -4.65 16.99 -19.08
N LEU A 892 -5.42 16.03 -18.56
CA LEU A 892 -5.03 14.64 -18.32
C LEU A 892 -5.40 13.73 -19.49
N GLY A 893 -6.15 14.24 -20.47
CA GLY A 893 -6.62 13.53 -21.64
C GLY A 893 -7.97 12.83 -21.47
N ASN A 894 -8.69 13.06 -20.37
CA ASN A 894 -10.06 12.58 -20.21
C ASN A 894 -10.96 13.32 -21.20
N ARG A 895 -11.48 12.60 -22.18
CA ARG A 895 -12.20 13.15 -23.35
C ARG A 895 -13.68 12.77 -23.31
N ASN A 896 -14.54 13.65 -23.84
CA ASN A 896 -15.95 13.30 -24.03
C ASN A 896 -16.11 11.98 -24.82
N PRO A 897 -17.04 11.10 -24.43
CA PRO A 897 -17.36 9.89 -25.18
C PRO A 897 -17.80 10.19 -26.61
N ASP A 898 -17.52 9.24 -27.51
CA ASP A 898 -17.99 9.31 -28.88
C ASP A 898 -19.53 9.14 -28.93
N PRO A 899 -20.29 10.12 -29.47
CA PRO A 899 -21.74 10.06 -29.52
C PRO A 899 -22.29 8.93 -30.40
N ASN A 900 -21.50 8.38 -31.34
CA ASN A 900 -21.92 7.23 -32.13
C ASN A 900 -21.86 5.93 -31.33
N SER A 901 -20.93 5.84 -30.37
CA SER A 901 -20.80 4.66 -29.50
C SER A 901 -21.65 4.78 -28.24
N TYR A 902 -21.79 5.99 -27.70
CA TYR A 902 -22.49 6.30 -26.45
C TYR A 902 -23.48 7.46 -26.64
N PRO A 903 -24.56 7.28 -27.43
CA PRO A 903 -25.48 8.37 -27.78
C PRO A 903 -26.22 8.97 -26.57
N ASN A 904 -26.35 8.20 -25.47
CA ASN A 904 -26.99 8.64 -24.22
C ASN A 904 -25.96 8.89 -23.09
N GLY A 905 -24.68 8.99 -23.42
CA GLY A 905 -23.58 9.09 -22.47
C GLY A 905 -22.96 7.76 -22.08
N GLN A 906 -21.72 7.82 -21.58
CA GLN A 906 -20.96 6.67 -21.10
C GLN A 906 -21.06 6.61 -19.59
N GLN A 907 -21.59 5.51 -19.06
CA GLN A 907 -21.57 5.27 -17.62
C GLN A 907 -20.17 4.86 -17.19
N TYR A 908 -19.62 5.57 -16.20
CA TYR A 908 -18.38 5.22 -15.55
C TYR A 908 -18.57 5.39 -14.04
N HIS A 909 -18.57 4.26 -13.31
CA HIS A 909 -18.87 4.21 -11.89
C HIS A 909 -20.25 4.86 -11.58
N ASP A 910 -20.29 5.86 -10.69
CA ASP A 910 -21.52 6.61 -10.36
C ASP A 910 -21.79 7.78 -11.33
N ALA A 911 -20.82 8.14 -12.20
CA ALA A 911 -20.95 9.25 -13.14
C ALA A 911 -21.45 8.80 -14.52
N THR A 912 -22.11 9.71 -15.23
CA THR A 912 -22.46 9.54 -16.65
C THR A 912 -21.83 10.67 -17.45
N PHE A 913 -20.82 10.31 -18.25
CA PHE A 913 -20.10 11.26 -19.09
C PHE A 913 -20.94 11.57 -20.32
N GLN A 914 -21.32 12.83 -20.49
CA GLN A 914 -22.11 13.27 -21.62
C GLN A 914 -21.27 13.19 -22.91
N PRO A 915 -21.83 12.68 -24.02
CA PRO A 915 -21.07 12.51 -25.24
C PRO A 915 -20.81 13.86 -25.93
N ALA A 916 -19.84 13.88 -26.83
CA ALA A 916 -19.58 15.04 -27.66
C ALA A 916 -20.81 15.39 -28.54
N PRO A 917 -21.14 16.68 -28.75
CA PRO A 917 -22.23 17.09 -29.62
C PRO A 917 -21.96 16.77 -31.10
N ILE A 918 -23.03 16.47 -31.85
CA ILE A 918 -22.99 16.29 -33.31
C ILE A 918 -23.68 17.49 -33.98
N PHE A 919 -22.98 18.14 -34.89
CA PHE A 919 -23.51 19.22 -35.75
C PHE A 919 -23.58 18.75 -37.20
N THR A 920 -24.62 19.17 -37.92
CA THR A 920 -24.79 18.84 -39.35
C THR A 920 -24.60 20.08 -40.20
N VAL A 921 -23.74 20.00 -41.23
CA VAL A 921 -23.43 21.14 -42.10
C VAL A 921 -24.62 21.49 -43.01
N ALA A 922 -24.99 22.77 -43.03
CA ALA A 922 -26.10 23.34 -43.81
C ALA A 922 -25.63 24.11 -45.07
N LYS A 923 -26.58 24.44 -45.97
CA LYS A 923 -26.35 25.19 -47.22
C LYS A 923 -26.13 26.70 -46.96
N ASP A 924 -25.37 27.39 -47.81
CA ASP A 924 -25.28 28.86 -47.82
C ASP A 924 -26.56 29.54 -48.36
N LEU A 925 -26.86 30.75 -47.88
CA LEU A 925 -27.94 31.61 -48.40
C LEU A 925 -27.33 32.63 -49.37
N ILE A 926 -27.83 32.74 -50.61
CA ILE A 926 -27.37 33.71 -51.63
C ILE A 926 -28.56 34.57 -52.08
N VAL A 927 -28.42 35.91 -52.08
CA VAL A 927 -29.32 36.87 -52.75
C VAL A 927 -28.51 37.77 -53.68
N ASN A 928 -28.70 37.63 -55.00
CA ASN A 928 -28.16 38.54 -56.02
C ASN A 928 -29.25 39.55 -56.43
N PRO A 929 -28.90 40.77 -56.88
CA PRO A 929 -29.88 41.76 -57.33
C PRO A 929 -30.69 41.25 -58.53
N ILE A 930 -31.97 41.58 -58.53
CA ILE A 930 -32.92 41.24 -59.61
C ILE A 930 -32.94 42.39 -60.63
N ASP A 931 -32.88 42.10 -61.93
CA ASP A 931 -32.91 43.13 -63.00
C ASP A 931 -34.19 43.99 -62.91
N PRO A 932 -34.05 45.33 -62.93
CA PRO A 932 -35.15 46.28 -62.80
C PRO A 932 -36.16 46.23 -63.96
N ASP A 933 -35.75 45.73 -65.12
CA ASP A 933 -36.54 45.66 -66.35
C ASP A 933 -37.08 44.23 -66.61
N ASP A 934 -36.35 43.18 -66.18
CA ASP A 934 -36.77 41.77 -66.23
C ASP A 934 -36.51 41.03 -64.91
N PRO A 935 -37.52 40.89 -64.02
CA PRO A 935 -37.32 40.27 -62.71
C PRO A 935 -36.86 38.80 -62.72
N SER A 936 -36.92 38.13 -63.88
CA SER A 936 -36.50 36.74 -64.02
C SER A 936 -35.01 36.57 -64.32
N LYS A 937 -34.29 37.65 -64.62
CA LYS A 937 -32.86 37.62 -64.99
C LYS A 937 -32.05 38.52 -64.06
N PRO A 938 -31.44 38.03 -62.98
CA PRO A 938 -30.65 38.88 -62.10
C PRO A 938 -29.49 39.55 -62.87
N GLY A 939 -29.45 40.89 -62.86
CA GLY A 939 -28.46 41.70 -63.58
C GLY A 939 -27.09 41.76 -62.87
N THR A 940 -26.09 42.40 -63.50
CA THR A 940 -24.70 42.49 -63.00
C THR A 940 -24.43 43.66 -62.05
N GLY A 941 -25.45 44.39 -61.60
CA GLY A 941 -25.35 45.64 -60.82
C GLY A 941 -25.27 45.49 -59.29
N GLY A 942 -24.81 44.34 -58.78
CA GLY A 942 -24.91 44.01 -57.36
C GLY A 942 -23.89 44.65 -56.44
N THR A 943 -24.28 44.93 -55.20
CA THR A 943 -23.38 45.36 -54.12
C THR A 943 -22.64 44.18 -53.45
N ASN A 944 -23.11 42.94 -53.67
CA ASN A 944 -22.72 41.71 -52.97
C ASN A 944 -23.01 41.68 -51.46
N ASN A 945 -23.88 42.57 -50.95
CA ASN A 945 -24.34 42.48 -49.57
C ASN A 945 -25.24 41.24 -49.38
N LEU A 946 -24.92 40.40 -48.39
CA LEU A 946 -25.68 39.18 -48.06
C LEU A 946 -26.32 39.31 -46.68
N GLY A 947 -27.55 38.83 -46.55
CA GLY A 947 -28.26 38.79 -45.27
C GLY A 947 -29.77 38.86 -45.45
N PRO A 948 -30.54 38.69 -44.37
CA PRO A 948 -31.98 38.79 -44.42
C PRO A 948 -32.49 40.23 -44.64
N LEU A 949 -31.64 41.24 -44.45
CA LEU A 949 -31.84 42.61 -44.93
C LEU A 949 -30.60 43.02 -45.72
N SER A 950 -30.75 43.28 -47.01
CA SER A 950 -29.63 43.60 -47.91
C SER A 950 -29.93 44.80 -48.80
N LEU A 951 -28.91 45.63 -49.06
CA LEU A 951 -28.92 46.63 -50.13
C LEU A 951 -28.34 45.96 -51.36
N ASP A 952 -29.16 45.59 -52.33
CA ASP A 952 -28.77 44.69 -53.43
C ASP A 952 -28.12 45.44 -54.60
N ALA A 953 -28.58 46.66 -54.92
CA ALA A 953 -28.06 47.46 -56.03
C ALA A 953 -28.15 48.97 -55.76
N VAL A 954 -27.17 49.74 -56.27
CA VAL A 954 -27.16 51.21 -56.33
C VAL A 954 -26.44 51.69 -57.61
N PRO A 955 -26.66 52.92 -58.10
CA PRO A 955 -25.94 53.43 -59.27
C PRO A 955 -24.45 53.59 -58.95
N THR A 956 -23.58 53.07 -59.81
CA THR A 956 -22.12 53.09 -59.59
C THR A 956 -21.44 54.33 -60.17
N HIS A 957 -21.95 54.88 -61.28
CA HIS A 957 -21.44 56.09 -61.92
C HIS A 957 -22.58 57.00 -62.38
N LEU A 958 -22.46 58.30 -62.09
CA LEU A 958 -23.36 59.35 -62.57
C LEU A 958 -22.54 60.40 -63.32
N ASN A 959 -22.68 60.47 -64.65
CA ASN A 959 -21.93 61.42 -65.47
C ASN A 959 -22.85 62.53 -65.99
N PHE A 960 -22.58 63.76 -65.60
CA PHE A 960 -23.35 64.94 -66.03
C PHE A 960 -22.79 65.61 -67.28
N GLY A 961 -21.68 65.13 -67.82
CA GLY A 961 -21.08 65.60 -69.07
C GLY A 961 -20.14 66.79 -68.96
N GLN A 962 -19.54 67.16 -70.10
CA GLN A 962 -18.67 68.33 -70.22
C GLN A 962 -19.48 69.59 -70.54
N HIS A 963 -19.27 70.65 -69.76
CA HIS A 963 -19.99 71.91 -69.90
C HIS A 963 -19.04 73.11 -69.84
N SER A 964 -19.41 74.20 -70.53
CA SER A 964 -18.74 75.49 -70.34
C SER A 964 -19.00 76.05 -68.93
N ILE A 965 -18.07 76.83 -68.38
CA ILE A 965 -18.22 77.42 -67.04
C ILE A 965 -19.49 78.30 -67.02
N PRO A 966 -20.47 78.02 -66.13
CA PRO A 966 -21.70 78.79 -66.08
C PRO A 966 -21.47 80.17 -65.43
N THR A 967 -22.02 81.22 -66.04
CA THR A 967 -22.01 82.60 -65.51
C THR A 967 -23.17 82.86 -64.53
N MET A 968 -24.17 81.98 -64.49
CA MET A 968 -25.36 82.01 -63.64
C MET A 968 -25.73 80.58 -63.21
N ASP A 969 -26.47 80.42 -62.12
CA ASP A 969 -26.83 79.10 -61.57
C ASP A 969 -27.51 78.25 -62.65
N THR A 970 -26.95 77.07 -62.94
CA THR A 970 -27.36 76.21 -64.06
C THR A 970 -27.50 74.77 -63.59
N ALA A 971 -28.55 74.08 -64.05
CA ALA A 971 -28.76 72.66 -63.80
C ALA A 971 -28.38 71.84 -65.05
N TYR A 972 -27.56 70.81 -64.86
CA TYR A 972 -27.15 69.88 -65.90
C TYR A 972 -27.80 68.53 -65.66
N PRO A 973 -28.66 68.04 -66.56
CA PRO A 973 -29.26 66.71 -66.43
C PRO A 973 -28.19 65.62 -66.57
N LEU A 974 -28.46 64.46 -65.98
CA LEU A 974 -27.61 63.29 -66.09
C LEU A 974 -27.60 62.80 -67.55
N LEU A 975 -26.42 62.43 -68.06
CA LEU A 975 -26.31 61.88 -69.40
C LEU A 975 -26.88 60.46 -69.46
N SER A 976 -27.51 60.13 -70.59
CA SER A 976 -27.89 58.75 -70.91
C SER A 976 -26.67 57.81 -70.86
N PRO A 977 -26.83 56.54 -70.45
CA PRO A 977 -25.80 55.51 -70.59
C PRO A 977 -25.28 55.34 -72.03
N SER A 978 -26.08 55.73 -73.03
CA SER A 978 -25.75 55.67 -74.46
C SER A 978 -25.18 56.98 -75.04
N ALA A 979 -24.92 57.99 -74.19
CA ALA A 979 -24.37 59.26 -74.64
C ALA A 979 -23.02 59.07 -75.36
N ALA A 980 -22.80 59.87 -76.40
CA ALA A 980 -21.56 59.83 -77.16
C ALA A 980 -20.36 60.18 -76.25
N GLU A 981 -19.23 59.51 -76.46
CA GLU A 981 -18.06 59.59 -75.58
C GLU A 981 -17.45 61.00 -75.48
N ASP A 982 -17.65 61.83 -76.49
CA ASP A 982 -17.25 63.24 -76.50
C ASP A 982 -18.07 64.12 -75.55
N GLN A 983 -19.30 63.71 -75.21
CA GLN A 983 -20.16 64.40 -74.24
C GLN A 983 -19.82 64.05 -72.79
N LEU A 984 -19.19 62.89 -72.54
CA LEU A 984 -18.87 62.40 -71.19
C LEU A 984 -17.78 63.25 -70.53
N ALA A 985 -17.99 63.64 -69.27
CA ALA A 985 -16.92 64.18 -68.44
C ALA A 985 -15.90 63.10 -68.11
N THR A 986 -14.62 63.45 -68.13
CA THR A 986 -13.55 62.60 -67.63
C THR A 986 -13.49 62.70 -66.11
N ALA A 987 -13.56 61.58 -65.40
CA ALA A 987 -13.42 61.53 -63.96
C ALA A 987 -11.98 61.81 -63.52
N THR A 988 -11.79 61.97 -62.21
CA THR A 988 -10.50 62.33 -61.59
C THR A 988 -9.42 61.27 -61.76
N ASP A 989 -9.80 60.02 -62.04
CA ASP A 989 -8.91 58.91 -62.38
C ASP A 989 -8.54 58.84 -63.87
N GLY A 990 -8.99 59.81 -64.67
CA GLY A 990 -8.71 59.90 -66.10
C GLY A 990 -9.65 59.08 -66.99
N GLN A 991 -10.60 58.34 -66.42
CA GLN A 991 -11.56 57.53 -67.18
C GLN A 991 -12.84 58.31 -67.51
N LYS A 992 -13.44 58.01 -68.66
CA LYS A 992 -14.79 58.47 -68.99
C LYS A 992 -15.78 57.38 -68.67
N TYR A 993 -16.44 57.51 -67.52
CA TYR A 993 -17.50 56.60 -67.15
C TYR A 993 -18.80 57.00 -67.84
N ALA A 994 -19.43 56.06 -68.55
CA ALA A 994 -20.84 56.21 -68.90
C ALA A 994 -21.68 56.22 -67.61
N THR A 995 -22.80 56.94 -67.61
CA THR A 995 -23.80 56.80 -66.54
C THR A 995 -24.27 55.34 -66.50
N VAL A 996 -24.27 54.71 -65.33
CA VAL A 996 -24.73 53.32 -65.19
C VAL A 996 -26.20 53.31 -64.80
N GLY A 997 -27.05 52.76 -65.69
CA GLY A 997 -28.51 52.70 -65.54
C GLY A 997 -29.16 51.67 -66.49
N GLY A 998 -30.46 51.40 -66.28
CA GLY A 998 -31.31 50.51 -67.11
C GLY A 998 -32.30 51.30 -68.00
N GLN A 999 -33.21 50.61 -68.69
CA GLN A 999 -34.21 51.23 -69.57
C GLN A 999 -35.64 50.91 -69.14
N LYS A 1000 -36.35 51.92 -68.63
CA LYS A 1000 -37.74 51.76 -68.24
C LYS A 1000 -38.69 52.44 -69.20
N ASN A 1001 -39.64 51.68 -69.76
CA ASN A 1001 -40.59 52.16 -70.77
C ASN A 1001 -39.91 52.87 -71.96
N GLY A 1002 -38.72 52.40 -72.36
CA GLY A 1002 -37.91 53.01 -73.42
C GLY A 1002 -37.19 54.29 -73.02
N GLN A 1003 -37.09 54.61 -71.72
CA GLN A 1003 -36.35 55.76 -71.20
C GLN A 1003 -35.22 55.31 -70.28
N ASP A 1004 -34.04 55.92 -70.45
CA ASP A 1004 -32.87 55.61 -69.62
C ASP A 1004 -33.09 56.07 -68.17
N SER A 1005 -32.77 55.19 -67.23
CA SER A 1005 -33.08 55.36 -65.81
C SER A 1005 -31.99 54.81 -64.89
N VAL A 1006 -31.87 55.34 -63.68
CA VAL A 1006 -31.00 54.82 -62.60
C VAL A 1006 -31.86 54.30 -61.45
N TYR A 1007 -31.34 53.36 -60.65
CA TYR A 1007 -32.13 52.72 -59.60
C TYR A 1007 -31.33 52.25 -58.37
N THR A 1008 -32.04 52.06 -57.25
CA THR A 1008 -31.56 51.37 -56.05
C THR A 1008 -32.49 50.21 -55.69
N GLN A 1009 -31.98 49.14 -55.09
CA GLN A 1009 -32.74 47.95 -54.70
C GLN A 1009 -32.38 47.47 -53.29
N VAL A 1010 -33.38 47.16 -52.47
CA VAL A 1010 -33.26 46.62 -51.11
C VAL A 1010 -34.15 45.39 -50.98
N THR A 1011 -33.66 44.31 -50.38
CA THR A 1011 -34.44 43.12 -50.07
C THR A 1011 -34.51 42.89 -48.57
N ASP A 1012 -35.74 42.76 -48.06
CA ASP A 1012 -36.02 42.38 -46.67
C ASP A 1012 -36.78 41.04 -46.62
N THR A 1013 -36.09 40.00 -46.15
CA THR A 1013 -36.60 38.64 -45.94
C THR A 1013 -36.61 38.25 -44.47
N ARG A 1014 -36.49 39.22 -43.55
CA ARG A 1014 -36.57 38.94 -42.11
C ARG A 1014 -37.95 38.44 -41.73
N ASP A 1015 -38.00 37.42 -40.87
CA ASP A 1015 -39.26 36.84 -40.35
C ASP A 1015 -40.10 37.84 -39.52
N THR A 1016 -39.43 38.83 -38.93
CA THR A 1016 -40.04 39.93 -38.15
C THR A 1016 -39.57 41.30 -38.66
N PRO A 1017 -40.15 41.81 -39.76
CA PRO A 1017 -39.72 43.05 -40.39
C PRO A 1017 -39.91 44.24 -39.44
N SER A 1018 -38.80 44.86 -39.04
CA SER A 1018 -38.78 46.03 -38.13
C SER A 1018 -38.70 47.36 -38.87
N GLY A 1019 -39.03 47.38 -40.18
CA GLY A 1019 -38.78 48.51 -41.07
C GLY A 1019 -37.29 48.71 -41.39
N TRP A 1020 -37.01 49.58 -42.37
CA TRP A 1020 -35.64 49.91 -42.80
C TRP A 1020 -35.62 51.28 -43.49
N GLN A 1021 -34.44 51.90 -43.52
CA GLN A 1021 -34.22 53.19 -44.14
C GLN A 1021 -32.96 53.17 -45.01
N LEU A 1022 -33.07 53.63 -46.25
CA LEU A 1022 -31.96 53.90 -47.13
C LEU A 1022 -31.65 55.41 -47.13
N THR A 1023 -30.38 55.74 -46.94
CA THR A 1023 -29.87 57.11 -46.94
C THR A 1023 -28.72 57.26 -47.94
N ALA A 1024 -28.54 58.47 -48.46
CA ALA A 1024 -27.47 58.84 -49.38
C ALA A 1024 -26.77 60.12 -48.93
N GLN A 1025 -25.45 60.15 -48.99
CA GLN A 1025 -24.63 61.32 -48.69
C GLN A 1025 -23.64 61.59 -49.82
N LEU A 1026 -23.70 62.78 -50.41
CA LEU A 1026 -22.77 63.23 -51.45
C LEU A 1026 -21.52 63.84 -50.80
N SER A 1027 -20.33 63.47 -51.26
CA SER A 1027 -19.07 64.11 -50.86
C SER A 1027 -18.90 65.49 -51.50
N ALA A 1028 -17.89 66.26 -51.07
CA ALA A 1028 -17.48 67.45 -51.82
C ALA A 1028 -17.12 67.07 -53.27
N LEU A 1029 -17.69 67.80 -54.24
CA LEU A 1029 -17.32 67.68 -55.65
C LEU A 1029 -15.96 68.36 -55.83
N THR A 1030 -14.92 67.56 -56.03
CA THR A 1030 -13.53 68.01 -55.92
C THR A 1030 -12.77 67.66 -57.20
N ALA A 1031 -11.93 68.58 -57.67
CA ALA A 1031 -10.98 68.35 -58.76
C ALA A 1031 -9.69 67.69 -58.25
N THR A 1032 -8.88 67.14 -59.15
CA THR A 1032 -7.63 66.43 -58.80
C THR A 1032 -6.66 67.24 -57.92
N ASP A 1033 -6.66 68.58 -58.05
CA ASP A 1033 -5.80 69.47 -57.28
C ASP A 1033 -6.41 69.97 -55.95
N GLY A 1034 -7.54 69.38 -55.53
CA GLY A 1034 -8.23 69.71 -54.28
C GLY A 1034 -9.21 70.88 -54.39
N THR A 1035 -9.39 71.49 -55.57
CA THR A 1035 -10.39 72.56 -55.76
C THR A 1035 -11.80 72.01 -55.64
N THR A 1036 -12.63 72.57 -54.75
CA THR A 1036 -14.02 72.12 -54.54
C THR A 1036 -15.06 73.01 -55.20
N MET A 1037 -16.07 72.41 -55.84
CA MET A 1037 -17.23 73.10 -56.40
C MET A 1037 -18.20 73.50 -55.28
N THR A 1038 -18.08 74.75 -54.80
CA THR A 1038 -18.80 75.20 -53.60
C THR A 1038 -20.22 75.68 -53.91
N GLY A 1039 -21.21 75.15 -53.19
CA GLY A 1039 -22.62 75.53 -53.32
C GLY A 1039 -23.40 74.73 -54.36
N SER A 1040 -22.75 73.80 -55.05
CA SER A 1040 -23.38 72.87 -55.99
C SER A 1040 -23.98 71.66 -55.26
N TYR A 1041 -25.04 71.08 -55.83
CA TYR A 1041 -25.75 69.92 -55.27
C TYR A 1041 -26.38 69.08 -56.37
N VAL A 1042 -26.73 67.83 -56.06
CA VAL A 1042 -27.45 66.95 -56.99
C VAL A 1042 -28.90 66.81 -56.54
N THR A 1043 -29.85 66.87 -57.47
CA THR A 1043 -31.26 66.56 -57.20
C THR A 1043 -31.68 65.31 -57.93
N LEU A 1044 -32.49 64.49 -57.25
CA LEU A 1044 -33.26 63.41 -57.86
C LEU A 1044 -34.74 63.72 -57.61
N THR A 1045 -35.48 64.03 -58.66
CA THR A 1045 -36.91 64.39 -58.62
C THR A 1045 -37.75 63.28 -59.23
N SER A 1046 -39.07 63.30 -59.02
CA SER A 1046 -40.03 62.46 -59.76
C SER A 1046 -39.76 60.94 -59.71
N GLY A 1047 -39.05 60.44 -58.68
CA GLY A 1047 -38.71 59.03 -58.61
C GLY A 1047 -39.94 58.14 -58.41
N THR A 1048 -39.87 56.91 -58.90
CA THR A 1048 -40.93 55.91 -58.75
C THR A 1048 -40.46 54.79 -57.82
N ALA A 1049 -41.14 54.62 -56.69
CA ALA A 1049 -40.96 53.46 -55.80
C ALA A 1049 -41.75 52.27 -56.34
N GLN A 1050 -41.20 51.06 -56.27
CA GLN A 1050 -41.85 49.83 -56.72
C GLN A 1050 -41.49 48.68 -55.79
N TYR A 1051 -42.38 47.71 -55.68
CA TYR A 1051 -42.09 46.45 -55.01
C TYR A 1051 -42.28 45.29 -55.98
N LEU A 1052 -41.55 44.21 -55.76
CA LEU A 1052 -41.67 43.00 -56.55
C LEU A 1052 -42.79 42.14 -55.98
N ASN A 1053 -43.86 41.95 -56.74
CA ASN A 1053 -44.93 41.05 -56.32
C ASN A 1053 -44.45 39.59 -56.42
N ALA A 1054 -44.27 38.95 -55.27
CA ALA A 1054 -43.74 37.59 -55.18
C ALA A 1054 -44.56 36.55 -55.97
N SER A 1055 -45.87 36.75 -56.11
CA SER A 1055 -46.75 35.79 -56.81
C SER A 1055 -46.69 35.91 -58.34
N THR A 1056 -46.40 37.10 -58.86
CA THR A 1056 -46.39 37.35 -60.32
C THR A 1056 -44.99 37.58 -60.88
N SER A 1057 -43.98 37.76 -60.02
CA SER A 1057 -42.61 38.16 -60.40
C SER A 1057 -42.62 39.40 -61.31
N LYS A 1058 -43.52 40.35 -61.02
CA LYS A 1058 -43.64 41.62 -61.76
C LYS A 1058 -43.54 42.79 -60.80
N TRP A 1059 -42.90 43.86 -61.26
CA TRP A 1059 -42.84 45.12 -60.54
C TRP A 1059 -44.22 45.79 -60.50
N VAL A 1060 -44.66 46.16 -59.30
CA VAL A 1060 -45.92 46.87 -59.07
C VAL A 1060 -45.62 48.30 -58.68
N THR A 1061 -46.28 49.24 -59.38
CA THR A 1061 -46.14 50.70 -59.16
C THR A 1061 -47.32 51.31 -58.41
N ALA A 1062 -48.49 50.64 -58.44
CA ALA A 1062 -49.67 51.05 -57.70
C ALA A 1062 -49.42 50.93 -56.19
N THR A 1063 -50.04 51.81 -55.42
CA THR A 1063 -49.92 51.84 -53.96
C THR A 1063 -50.31 50.49 -53.35
N ASP A 1064 -49.37 49.89 -52.62
CA ASP A 1064 -49.49 48.58 -51.95
C ASP A 1064 -48.90 48.67 -50.55
N GLN A 1065 -49.39 47.85 -49.62
CA GLN A 1065 -48.91 47.80 -48.24
C GLN A 1065 -47.41 47.49 -48.13
N ASN A 1066 -46.85 46.73 -49.09
CA ASN A 1066 -45.45 46.31 -49.08
C ASN A 1066 -44.51 47.35 -49.72
N GLN A 1067 -45.03 48.39 -50.37
CA GLN A 1067 -44.23 49.37 -51.10
C GLN A 1067 -43.57 50.38 -50.15
N ALA A 1068 -42.23 50.48 -50.21
CA ALA A 1068 -41.50 51.51 -49.48
C ALA A 1068 -41.87 52.93 -49.95
N THR A 1069 -41.80 53.90 -49.03
CA THR A 1069 -42.15 55.30 -49.26
C THR A 1069 -40.95 56.09 -49.79
N LEU A 1070 -41.22 56.93 -50.79
CA LEU A 1070 -40.24 57.78 -51.46
C LEU A 1070 -40.56 59.28 -51.28
N PRO A 1071 -39.62 60.10 -50.77
CA PRO A 1071 -39.70 61.56 -50.83
C PRO A 1071 -39.93 62.14 -52.24
N ALA A 1072 -40.74 63.21 -52.35
CA ALA A 1072 -41.02 63.86 -53.64
C ALA A 1072 -39.79 64.48 -54.33
N VAL A 1073 -38.80 64.95 -53.55
CA VAL A 1073 -37.52 65.50 -54.03
C VAL A 1073 -36.41 65.07 -53.09
N ILE A 1074 -35.32 64.53 -53.64
CA ILE A 1074 -34.09 64.21 -52.91
C ILE A 1074 -33.02 65.22 -53.32
N LYS A 1075 -32.53 66.02 -52.36
CA LYS A 1075 -31.52 67.07 -52.60
C LYS A 1075 -30.21 66.72 -51.90
N LEU A 1076 -29.27 66.12 -52.63
CA LEU A 1076 -27.95 65.73 -52.14
C LEU A 1076 -27.02 66.95 -52.11
N THR A 1077 -26.95 67.60 -50.95
CA THR A 1077 -25.98 68.68 -50.69
C THR A 1077 -24.69 68.05 -50.15
N PRO A 1078 -23.50 68.43 -50.66
CA PRO A 1078 -22.23 67.90 -50.18
C PRO A 1078 -22.13 67.91 -48.64
N GLY A 1079 -21.83 66.77 -48.04
CA GLY A 1079 -21.71 66.56 -46.60
C GLY A 1079 -23.02 66.29 -45.84
N ALA A 1080 -24.19 66.51 -46.45
CA ALA A 1080 -25.48 66.25 -45.80
C ALA A 1080 -26.02 64.85 -46.13
N THR A 1081 -26.37 64.07 -45.11
CA THR A 1081 -27.08 62.80 -45.28
C THR A 1081 -28.55 63.07 -45.58
N GLN A 1082 -29.05 62.44 -46.65
CA GLN A 1082 -30.44 62.56 -47.07
C GLN A 1082 -31.11 61.20 -47.10
N GLN A 1083 -32.36 61.15 -46.67
CA GLN A 1083 -33.19 59.96 -46.79
C GLN A 1083 -33.67 59.80 -48.23
N THR A 1084 -33.54 58.61 -48.80
CA THR A 1084 -33.91 58.33 -50.19
C THR A 1084 -35.10 57.40 -50.32
N LEU A 1085 -35.21 56.41 -49.43
CA LEU A 1085 -36.29 55.42 -49.41
C LEU A 1085 -36.51 54.94 -47.98
N ILE A 1086 -37.77 54.72 -47.56
CA ILE A 1086 -38.09 54.22 -46.22
C ILE A 1086 -39.24 53.23 -46.21
N ALA A 1087 -39.03 52.17 -45.43
CA ALA A 1087 -40.04 51.22 -45.03
C ALA A 1087 -40.41 51.46 -43.57
N GLY A 1088 -41.65 51.91 -43.32
CA GLY A 1088 -42.16 52.12 -41.98
C GLY A 1088 -42.37 50.81 -41.20
N THR A 1089 -42.55 50.92 -39.89
CA THR A 1089 -42.75 49.77 -38.99
C THR A 1089 -44.19 49.24 -38.98
N THR A 1090 -45.13 50.00 -39.52
CA THR A 1090 -46.56 49.64 -39.59
C THR A 1090 -46.89 49.00 -40.94
N SER A 1091 -47.56 47.83 -40.93
CA SER A 1091 -48.24 47.21 -42.08
C SER A 1091 -47.38 46.49 -43.13
N GLN A 1092 -46.30 45.79 -42.73
CA GLN A 1092 -45.42 45.01 -43.64
C GLN A 1092 -44.77 45.84 -44.77
N GLN A 1093 -44.66 47.15 -44.58
CA GLN A 1093 -44.05 48.04 -45.56
C GLN A 1093 -42.57 47.69 -45.77
N GLY A 1094 -42.15 47.64 -47.03
CA GLY A 1094 -40.77 47.32 -47.42
C GLY A 1094 -40.36 45.86 -47.30
N VAL A 1095 -41.30 44.95 -47.01
CA VAL A 1095 -41.04 43.51 -47.02
C VAL A 1095 -40.86 43.00 -48.45
N GLY A 1096 -39.95 42.05 -48.64
CA GLY A 1096 -39.54 41.55 -49.95
C GLY A 1096 -38.62 42.52 -50.69
N THR A 1097 -38.49 42.33 -52.00
CA THR A 1097 -37.61 43.16 -52.84
C THR A 1097 -38.30 44.46 -53.24
N ASN A 1098 -37.72 45.57 -52.81
CA ASN A 1098 -38.15 46.93 -53.07
C ASN A 1098 -37.11 47.66 -53.91
N GLN A 1099 -37.57 48.49 -54.83
CA GLN A 1099 -36.69 49.32 -55.66
C GLN A 1099 -37.20 50.75 -55.81
N GLN A 1100 -36.29 51.62 -56.18
CA GLN A 1100 -36.56 53.01 -56.53
C GLN A 1100 -35.88 53.36 -57.83
N ILE A 1101 -36.60 54.03 -58.74
CA ILE A 1101 -36.14 54.33 -60.10
C ILE A 1101 -36.32 55.81 -60.42
N TRP A 1102 -35.35 56.41 -61.11
CA TRP A 1102 -35.42 57.78 -61.63
C TRP A 1102 -35.02 57.81 -63.11
N ASN A 1103 -35.75 58.56 -63.92
CA ASN A 1103 -35.31 58.88 -65.28
C ASN A 1103 -34.05 59.75 -65.21
N VAL A 1104 -33.11 59.57 -66.14
CA VAL A 1104 -31.88 60.39 -66.18
C VAL A 1104 -32.16 61.90 -66.26
N ASN A 1105 -33.26 62.32 -66.90
CA ASN A 1105 -33.66 63.73 -66.98
C ASN A 1105 -34.16 64.31 -65.64
N ASP A 1106 -34.60 63.45 -64.72
CA ASP A 1106 -35.02 63.83 -63.37
C ASP A 1106 -33.86 63.81 -62.37
N VAL A 1107 -32.64 63.52 -62.84
CA VAL A 1107 -31.41 63.60 -62.04
C VAL A 1107 -30.56 64.74 -62.60
N ALA A 1108 -30.27 65.75 -61.78
CA ALA A 1108 -29.54 66.93 -62.25
C ALA A 1108 -28.49 67.42 -61.25
N LEU A 1109 -27.33 67.81 -61.77
CA LEU A 1109 -26.29 68.54 -61.04
C LEU A 1109 -26.55 70.04 -61.16
N HIS A 1110 -26.80 70.70 -60.04
CA HIS A 1110 -26.97 72.15 -59.96
C HIS A 1110 -25.62 72.79 -59.65
N VAL A 1111 -25.14 73.63 -60.57
CA VAL A 1111 -23.84 74.31 -60.48
C VAL A 1111 -24.03 75.79 -60.26
N LYS A 1112 -23.39 76.33 -59.22
CA LYS A 1112 -23.47 77.75 -58.85
C LYS A 1112 -22.62 78.63 -59.78
N GLY A 1113 -23.24 79.64 -60.40
CA GLY A 1113 -22.59 80.52 -61.38
C GLY A 1113 -21.42 81.31 -60.78
N GLY A 1114 -20.34 81.46 -61.55
CA GLY A 1114 -19.18 82.28 -61.17
C GLY A 1114 -18.33 81.75 -60.00
N ARG A 1115 -18.56 80.51 -59.53
CA ARG A 1115 -17.84 79.89 -58.40
C ARG A 1115 -17.09 78.60 -58.74
N VAL A 1116 -16.89 78.32 -60.02
CA VAL A 1116 -16.30 77.07 -60.52
C VAL A 1116 -15.22 77.36 -61.55
N MET A 1117 -14.10 76.64 -61.49
CA MET A 1117 -13.02 76.70 -62.48
C MET A 1117 -13.18 75.60 -63.54
N ALA A 1118 -12.69 75.81 -64.77
CA ALA A 1118 -12.69 74.79 -65.82
C ALA A 1118 -11.75 73.62 -65.46
N LYS A 1119 -12.29 72.63 -64.76
CA LYS A 1119 -11.62 71.42 -64.28
C LYS A 1119 -12.61 70.25 -64.30
N ASN A 1120 -12.08 69.03 -64.23
CA ASN A 1120 -12.89 67.84 -63.98
C ASN A 1120 -13.19 67.74 -62.48
N TYR A 1121 -14.46 67.59 -62.11
CA TYR A 1121 -14.88 67.41 -60.72
C TYR A 1121 -15.53 66.06 -60.54
N SER A 1122 -15.17 65.35 -59.48
CA SER A 1122 -15.82 64.11 -59.06
C SER A 1122 -16.25 64.19 -57.60
N GLY A 1123 -17.30 63.46 -57.25
CA GLY A 1123 -17.66 63.18 -55.87
C GLY A 1123 -18.26 61.78 -55.75
N THR A 1124 -18.33 61.30 -54.52
CA THR A 1124 -18.87 59.98 -54.18
C THR A 1124 -20.20 60.14 -53.48
N ILE A 1125 -21.20 59.36 -53.90
CA ILE A 1125 -22.44 59.20 -53.13
C ILE A 1125 -22.30 57.92 -52.30
N THR A 1126 -22.33 58.06 -50.98
CA THR A 1126 -22.32 56.93 -50.05
C THR A 1126 -23.76 56.56 -49.73
N TRP A 1127 -24.15 55.32 -50.03
CA TRP A 1127 -25.46 54.76 -49.69
C TRP A 1127 -25.35 53.92 -48.42
N GLN A 1128 -26.27 54.12 -47.49
CA GLN A 1128 -26.30 53.39 -46.22
C GLN A 1128 -27.71 52.88 -45.94
N LEU A 1129 -27.82 51.55 -45.81
CA LEU A 1129 -29.04 50.86 -45.38
C LEU A 1129 -28.99 50.62 -43.87
N ASN A 1130 -30.01 51.10 -43.17
CA ASN A 1130 -30.15 50.94 -41.73
C ASN A 1130 -31.44 50.19 -41.42
N SER A 1131 -31.37 49.20 -40.51
CA SER A 1131 -32.59 48.67 -39.89
C SER A 1131 -33.18 49.72 -38.95
N LEU A 1132 -34.50 49.87 -38.96
CA LEU A 1132 -35.17 50.63 -37.91
C LEU A 1132 -35.29 49.74 -36.65
N PRO A 1133 -35.37 50.33 -35.44
CA PRO A 1133 -35.59 49.58 -34.22
C PRO A 1133 -36.92 48.83 -34.27
N SER A 1134 -36.93 47.56 -33.86
CA SER A 1134 -38.16 46.83 -33.55
C SER A 1134 -38.86 47.56 -32.39
N GLN A 1135 -40.14 47.91 -32.55
CA GLN A 1135 -40.95 48.33 -31.39
C GLN A 1135 -41.25 47.15 -30.48
#